data_AF-A0A8X7R740-F1
#
_entry.id   AF-A0A8X7R740-F1
#
_cell.length_a   1.000
_cell.length_b   1.000
_cell.length_c   1.000
_cell.angle_alpha   90.00
_cell.angle_beta   90.00
_cell.angle_gamma   90.00
#
_symmetry.space_group_name_H-M   'P 1'
#
loop_
_entity.id
_entity.type
_entity.pdbx_description
1 polymer ?
#
loop_
_entity_poly.entity_id
_entity_poly.type
_entity_poly.pdbx_seq_one_letter_code
_entity_poly.pdbx_strand_id
1 'polypeptide(L)'
;MFTSIVGNVFGFTGTTFVTSWYTHGLASSYLEGCNFLTAAVSTPANSLAHSLLLLWGPEAQGDFTRWCQLGGLWAFVALHGAFALIGFMLRQFELARSVQLRPYNAIAFSGPIAVFVSVFLIYPLGQSGWFFAPSFGVAAIFRFILFFQGFHNWTLNPFHMMGVAGVLGAALLCAIHGATVENTLFEDGDGANTFRAFNPTQAEETYSMVTANRFWSQIFGVFALGWRLKISLMKTLYSLRRFYHVETLFNGTLALAGRDQETTGFAWWAGNARLINLSGKLLGAHVAHAGLIVFWAGAMNLFEVAHFVPEKPMYEQGLILLPHLATLGWGVGPGGEVIDTFPYFVSGVLHLISSAVLGFGGIYHALLGPETLEESFPFFGYVWKDRNKMTTILGIHLILLGVGAFLLVFKALYFGGVYDTWAPGGGDVRKITNLTLSPSVIFGYLLKSPFGGEGWIVRHVWLGSICIFGGIWHILTKPFAWARRALVWSGEAYLSYSLAALSVCGFIACCFVWFNNTAYPSEFYGPTGPEASQAQAFTFLVRDQRLGANVGSAQGPTGLGKYLMRETMRFWDLRAPWLEPLRGPNGLDLSRLKKDIQPWQERRSAEYMTHAPLGSLNSVGGVATEINAVNYVSPRSWLSTSHFVLGFFLFVGHLWHAGRARAAAAGFEKGIDRDFEPVLSMTPLN
;
A
#
# COMPACT_ATOMS: atom_id res chain seq x y z
N MET A 1 -36.18 -27.06 -9.90
CA MET A 1 -35.99 -25.87 -10.77
C MET A 1 -34.64 -25.19 -10.46
N PHE A 2 -33.60 -26.01 -10.37
CA PHE A 2 -32.25 -25.64 -9.93
C PHE A 2 -31.22 -26.33 -10.86
N THR A 3 -31.48 -26.26 -12.17
CA THR A 3 -30.56 -26.66 -13.24
C THR A 3 -30.07 -25.45 -14.05
N SER A 4 -30.16 -24.25 -13.48
CA SER A 4 -29.68 -22.97 -14.06
C SER A 4 -28.76 -22.19 -13.10
N ILE A 5 -28.40 -22.75 -11.94
CA ILE A 5 -27.72 -21.99 -10.86
C ILE A 5 -26.47 -22.73 -10.34
N VAL A 6 -25.89 -23.65 -11.15
CA VAL A 6 -24.55 -24.20 -10.88
C VAL A 6 -23.57 -23.97 -12.06
N GLY A 7 -24.00 -23.29 -13.11
CA GLY A 7 -23.09 -22.72 -14.10
C GLY A 7 -23.65 -21.42 -14.61
N ASN A 8 -22.92 -20.29 -14.46
CA ASN A 8 -22.14 -19.82 -15.60
C ASN A 8 -21.60 -18.38 -15.59
N VAL A 9 -21.81 -17.47 -14.61
CA VAL A 9 -21.35 -16.07 -14.90
C VAL A 9 -20.56 -15.28 -13.84
N PHE A 10 -20.49 -15.60 -12.54
CA PHE A 10 -19.68 -14.73 -11.63
C PHE A 10 -18.68 -15.39 -10.68
N GLY A 11 -18.82 -16.66 -10.33
CA GLY A 11 -17.71 -17.44 -9.74
C GLY A 11 -16.78 -18.02 -10.83
N PHE A 12 -17.40 -18.50 -11.91
CA PHE A 12 -16.70 -19.16 -13.02
C PHE A 12 -15.96 -18.16 -13.95
N THR A 13 -16.41 -16.92 -14.11
CA THR A 13 -15.73 -15.94 -14.98
C THR A 13 -14.59 -15.19 -14.28
N GLY A 14 -14.33 -15.48 -13.00
CA GLY A 14 -13.20 -14.92 -12.27
C GLY A 14 -12.19 -16.02 -11.98
N THR A 15 -12.63 -17.07 -11.29
CA THR A 15 -11.77 -18.20 -10.94
C THR A 15 -11.52 -19.09 -12.14
N THR A 16 -12.54 -19.47 -12.92
CA THR A 16 -12.33 -20.16 -14.20
C THR A 16 -11.87 -19.22 -15.30
N PHE A 17 -12.05 -17.91 -15.22
CA PHE A 17 -11.25 -17.02 -16.08
C PHE A 17 -9.80 -17.18 -15.72
N VAL A 18 -9.37 -17.12 -14.46
CA VAL A 18 -7.95 -17.23 -14.08
C VAL A 18 -7.38 -18.66 -14.24
N THR A 19 -8.15 -19.72 -13.97
CA THR A 19 -7.69 -21.11 -14.17
C THR A 19 -7.88 -21.60 -15.60
N SER A 20 -8.94 -21.21 -16.33
CA SER A 20 -9.00 -21.37 -17.81
C SER A 20 -7.97 -20.49 -18.50
N TRP A 21 -7.66 -19.29 -18.00
CA TRP A 21 -6.58 -18.41 -18.49
C TRP A 21 -5.22 -19.07 -18.40
N TYR A 22 -4.94 -19.73 -17.27
CA TYR A 22 -3.67 -20.44 -17.09
C TYR A 22 -3.61 -21.80 -17.80
N THR A 23 -4.72 -22.54 -17.94
CA THR A 23 -4.71 -23.90 -18.53
C THR A 23 -5.22 -23.97 -19.98
N HIS A 24 -6.29 -23.26 -20.32
CA HIS A 24 -6.90 -23.23 -21.65
C HIS A 24 -6.51 -22.00 -22.49
N GLY A 25 -6.26 -20.82 -21.89
CA GLY A 25 -5.95 -19.55 -22.57
C GLY A 25 -4.52 -19.49 -23.08
N LEU A 26 -3.56 -20.04 -22.32
CA LEU A 26 -2.20 -20.28 -22.78
C LEU A 26 -2.16 -21.43 -23.81
N ALA A 27 -2.92 -22.51 -23.60
CA ALA A 27 -2.96 -23.65 -24.52
C ALA A 27 -3.65 -23.32 -25.86
N SER A 28 -4.79 -22.62 -25.87
CA SER A 28 -5.51 -22.21 -27.09
C SER A 28 -4.85 -21.04 -27.83
N SER A 29 -4.18 -20.11 -27.14
CA SER A 29 -3.35 -19.08 -27.79
C SER A 29 -2.14 -19.68 -28.50
N TYR A 30 -1.59 -20.80 -28.02
CA TYR A 30 -0.48 -21.51 -28.66
C TYR A 30 -0.91 -22.59 -29.67
N LEU A 31 -2.07 -23.24 -29.50
CA LEU A 31 -2.52 -24.38 -30.32
C LEU A 31 -3.59 -24.03 -31.37
N GLU A 32 -4.41 -23.00 -31.16
CA GLU A 32 -5.56 -22.67 -32.05
C GLU A 32 -5.54 -21.24 -32.63
N GLY A 33 -4.56 -20.40 -32.27
CA GLY A 33 -4.34 -19.08 -32.89
C GLY A 33 -5.34 -17.98 -32.49
N CYS A 34 -6.23 -18.21 -31.53
CA CYS A 34 -7.16 -17.19 -31.02
C CYS A 34 -6.46 -16.21 -30.07
N ASN A 35 -6.28 -14.96 -30.49
CA ASN A 35 -5.42 -13.98 -29.80
C ASN A 35 -6.20 -12.96 -28.95
N PHE A 36 -6.91 -13.43 -27.92
CA PHE A 36 -7.60 -12.54 -26.96
C PHE A 36 -6.63 -11.67 -26.14
N LEU A 37 -5.35 -12.07 -26.06
CA LEU A 37 -4.28 -11.32 -25.43
C LEU A 37 -3.98 -10.02 -26.18
N THR A 38 -4.06 -10.01 -27.52
CA THR A 38 -3.85 -8.80 -28.32
C THR A 38 -5.15 -8.04 -28.66
N ALA A 39 -6.13 -8.69 -29.28
CA ALA A 39 -7.46 -8.14 -29.61
C ALA A 39 -8.44 -9.26 -29.97
N ALA A 40 -9.60 -9.30 -29.31
CA ALA A 40 -10.62 -10.36 -29.46
C ALA A 40 -11.66 -10.09 -30.56
N VAL A 41 -11.81 -8.84 -31.01
CA VAL A 41 -12.75 -8.40 -32.05
C VAL A 41 -12.05 -7.33 -32.91
N SER A 42 -12.51 -7.11 -34.15
CA SER A 42 -12.00 -6.07 -35.06
C SER A 42 -11.81 -4.72 -34.35
N THR A 43 -10.77 -4.00 -34.76
CA THR A 43 -10.36 -2.76 -34.10
C THR A 43 -11.38 -1.65 -34.34
N PRO A 44 -11.71 -0.82 -33.32
CA PRO A 44 -12.59 0.35 -33.47
C PRO A 44 -12.13 1.31 -34.56
N ALA A 45 -10.84 1.28 -34.90
CA ALA A 45 -10.26 2.03 -36.01
C ALA A 45 -10.90 1.71 -37.36
N ASN A 46 -11.47 0.52 -37.54
CA ASN A 46 -12.13 0.13 -38.79
C ASN A 46 -13.48 0.83 -38.98
N SER A 47 -14.06 1.40 -37.92
CA SER A 47 -15.31 2.17 -37.94
C SER A 47 -15.09 3.69 -38.04
N LEU A 48 -13.93 4.11 -38.55
CA LEU A 48 -13.63 5.52 -38.86
C LEU A 48 -14.77 6.11 -39.71
N ALA A 49 -15.38 7.19 -39.20
CA ALA A 49 -16.47 7.96 -39.81
C ALA A 49 -17.92 7.42 -39.74
N HIS A 50 -18.21 6.34 -38.99
CA HIS A 50 -19.58 5.80 -38.87
C HIS A 50 -20.04 5.64 -37.42
N SER A 51 -20.94 6.51 -36.94
CA SER A 51 -21.48 6.44 -35.56
C SER A 51 -22.44 5.27 -35.34
N LEU A 52 -23.14 4.81 -36.39
CA LEU A 52 -24.03 3.64 -36.38
C LEU A 52 -23.76 2.83 -37.64
N LEU A 53 -23.35 1.58 -37.47
CA LEU A 53 -23.03 0.69 -38.59
C LEU A 53 -23.94 -0.54 -38.54
N LEU A 54 -25.05 -0.47 -39.27
CA LEU A 54 -26.05 -1.54 -39.33
C LEU A 54 -25.71 -2.50 -40.49
N LEU A 55 -25.93 -3.79 -40.30
CA LEU A 55 -25.69 -4.80 -41.35
C LEU A 55 -26.51 -4.51 -42.62
N TRP A 56 -27.73 -3.99 -42.46
CA TRP A 56 -28.62 -3.56 -43.54
C TRP A 56 -28.44 -2.10 -43.95
N GLY A 57 -27.42 -1.39 -43.42
CA GLY A 57 -27.13 -0.01 -43.77
C GLY A 57 -26.57 0.13 -45.19
N PRO A 58 -26.67 1.32 -45.81
CA PRO A 58 -26.14 1.58 -47.16
C PRO A 58 -24.63 1.33 -47.28
N GLU A 59 -23.89 1.40 -46.17
CA GLU A 59 -22.45 1.16 -46.09
C GLU A 59 -22.08 -0.33 -46.20
N ALA A 60 -22.91 -1.20 -45.61
CA ALA A 60 -22.69 -2.66 -45.57
C ALA A 60 -23.47 -3.42 -46.65
N GLN A 61 -24.55 -2.85 -47.18
CA GLN A 61 -25.36 -3.41 -48.28
C GLN A 61 -25.89 -4.83 -48.02
N GLY A 62 -26.07 -5.22 -46.75
CA GLY A 62 -26.48 -6.57 -46.37
C GLY A 62 -25.35 -7.61 -46.40
N ASP A 63 -24.12 -7.23 -46.76
CA ASP A 63 -22.95 -8.11 -46.76
C ASP A 63 -22.29 -8.14 -45.38
N PHE A 64 -22.34 -9.30 -44.74
CA PHE A 64 -21.76 -9.55 -43.42
C PHE A 64 -20.24 -9.38 -43.40
N THR A 65 -19.54 -9.82 -44.44
CA THR A 65 -18.07 -9.70 -44.54
C THR A 65 -17.68 -8.23 -44.58
N ARG A 66 -18.38 -7.46 -45.41
CA ARG A 66 -18.18 -6.01 -45.52
C ARG A 66 -18.50 -5.29 -44.21
N TRP A 67 -19.60 -5.65 -43.56
CA TRP A 67 -19.97 -5.10 -42.25
C TRP A 67 -18.90 -5.36 -41.17
N CYS A 68 -18.34 -6.57 -41.11
CA CYS A 68 -17.24 -6.90 -40.22
C CYS A 68 -15.96 -6.10 -40.53
N GLN A 69 -15.62 -5.94 -41.81
CA GLN A 69 -14.44 -5.18 -42.25
C GLN A 69 -14.53 -3.69 -41.88
N LEU A 70 -15.74 -3.11 -41.92
CA LEU A 70 -16.03 -1.74 -41.49
C LEU A 70 -16.12 -1.59 -39.95
N GLY A 71 -15.83 -2.65 -39.19
CA GLY A 71 -15.82 -2.64 -37.72
C GLY A 71 -17.19 -2.75 -37.06
N GLY A 72 -18.24 -3.14 -37.81
CA GLY A 72 -19.61 -3.25 -37.31
C GLY A 72 -19.75 -4.26 -36.16
N LEU A 73 -18.93 -5.31 -36.16
CA LEU A 73 -18.88 -6.30 -35.10
C LEU A 73 -18.46 -5.70 -33.76
N TRP A 74 -17.52 -4.75 -33.74
CA TRP A 74 -17.10 -4.08 -32.50
C TRP A 74 -18.25 -3.23 -31.94
N ALA A 75 -18.89 -2.41 -32.78
CA ALA A 75 -19.99 -1.54 -32.36
C ALA A 75 -21.20 -2.36 -31.87
N PHE A 76 -21.49 -3.47 -32.56
CA PHE A 76 -22.52 -4.41 -32.14
C PHE A 76 -22.24 -5.00 -30.76
N VAL A 77 -21.03 -5.51 -30.54
CA VAL A 77 -20.61 -6.10 -29.26
C VAL A 77 -20.60 -5.07 -28.14
N ALA A 78 -20.13 -3.84 -28.40
CA ALA A 78 -20.12 -2.76 -27.41
C ALA A 78 -21.54 -2.39 -26.95
N LEU A 79 -22.47 -2.20 -27.89
CA LEU A 79 -23.85 -1.83 -27.56
C LEU A 79 -24.61 -2.96 -26.86
N HIS A 80 -24.52 -4.19 -27.38
CA HIS A 80 -25.20 -5.34 -26.78
C HIS A 80 -24.57 -5.74 -25.44
N GLY A 81 -23.26 -5.53 -25.27
CA GLY A 81 -22.57 -5.69 -24.00
C GLY A 81 -23.12 -4.79 -22.90
N ALA A 82 -23.45 -3.53 -23.21
CA ALA A 82 -24.07 -2.62 -22.25
C ALA A 82 -25.45 -3.14 -21.80
N PHE A 83 -26.31 -3.58 -22.73
CA PHE A 83 -27.61 -4.16 -22.40
C PHE A 83 -27.49 -5.46 -21.60
N ALA A 84 -26.51 -6.31 -21.92
CA ALA A 84 -26.25 -7.54 -21.18
C ALA A 84 -25.84 -7.24 -19.73
N LEU A 85 -24.99 -6.25 -19.50
CA LEU A 85 -24.57 -5.84 -18.15
C LEU A 85 -25.76 -5.24 -17.36
N ILE A 86 -26.60 -4.41 -17.98
CA ILE A 86 -27.81 -3.86 -17.35
C ILE A 86 -28.80 -4.97 -17.02
N GLY A 87 -29.06 -5.88 -17.96
CA GLY A 87 -29.92 -7.04 -17.74
C GLY A 87 -29.42 -7.92 -16.60
N PHE A 88 -28.10 -8.11 -16.52
CA PHE A 88 -27.48 -8.83 -15.41
C PHE A 88 -27.67 -8.11 -14.07
N MET A 89 -27.46 -6.79 -14.01
CA MET A 89 -27.71 -6.00 -12.78
C MET A 89 -29.18 -6.07 -12.34
N LEU A 90 -30.12 -5.91 -13.26
CA LEU A 90 -31.56 -6.01 -12.96
C LEU A 90 -31.91 -7.41 -12.45
N ARG A 91 -31.31 -8.44 -13.02
CA ARG A 91 -31.45 -9.81 -12.52
C ARG A 91 -30.92 -9.97 -11.09
N GLN A 92 -29.82 -9.30 -10.73
CA GLN A 92 -29.33 -9.30 -9.35
C GLN A 92 -30.29 -8.57 -8.39
N PHE A 93 -30.98 -7.53 -8.84
CA PHE A 93 -32.04 -6.86 -8.07
C PHE A 93 -33.24 -7.77 -7.82
N GLU A 94 -33.71 -8.47 -8.86
CA GLU A 94 -34.79 -9.45 -8.75
C GLU A 94 -34.44 -10.54 -7.75
N LEU A 95 -33.25 -11.12 -7.87
CA LEU A 95 -32.77 -12.18 -6.99
C LEU A 95 -32.69 -11.70 -5.54
N ALA A 96 -32.08 -10.54 -5.30
CA ALA A 96 -31.97 -9.97 -3.95
C ALA A 96 -33.36 -9.79 -3.31
N ARG A 97 -34.35 -9.30 -4.08
CA ARG A 97 -35.73 -9.16 -3.60
C ARG A 97 -36.40 -10.50 -3.32
N SER A 98 -36.21 -11.49 -4.21
CA SER A 98 -36.80 -12.83 -4.06
C SER A 98 -36.27 -13.58 -2.83
N VAL A 99 -35.03 -13.32 -2.42
CA VAL A 99 -34.41 -13.95 -1.23
C VAL A 99 -34.36 -13.02 -0.01
N GLN A 100 -35.09 -11.90 -0.05
CA GLN A 100 -35.18 -10.90 1.03
C GLN A 100 -33.83 -10.33 1.48
N LEU A 101 -32.83 -10.29 0.59
CA LEU A 101 -31.54 -9.66 0.83
C LEU A 101 -31.52 -8.22 0.34
N ARG A 102 -30.67 -7.41 0.97
CA ARG A 102 -30.41 -6.04 0.50
C ARG A 102 -29.67 -6.10 -0.85
N PRO A 103 -30.03 -5.26 -1.84
CA PRO A 103 -29.54 -5.38 -3.21
C PRO A 103 -28.12 -4.80 -3.40
N TYR A 104 -27.24 -4.94 -2.41
CA TYR A 104 -25.90 -4.34 -2.46
C TYR A 104 -25.05 -4.88 -3.61
N ASN A 105 -25.17 -6.17 -3.95
CA ASN A 105 -24.49 -6.75 -5.11
C ASN A 105 -24.98 -6.13 -6.42
N ALA A 106 -26.28 -5.89 -6.54
CA ALA A 106 -26.87 -5.25 -7.72
C ALA A 106 -26.46 -3.77 -7.80
N ILE A 107 -26.44 -3.05 -6.67
CA ILE A 107 -25.95 -1.67 -6.60
C ILE A 107 -24.46 -1.60 -6.95
N ALA A 108 -23.63 -2.51 -6.46
CA ALA A 108 -22.21 -2.57 -6.79
C ALA A 108 -21.97 -2.78 -8.29
N PHE A 109 -22.86 -3.52 -8.96
CA PHE A 109 -22.78 -3.78 -10.40
C PHE A 109 -23.04 -2.52 -11.27
N SER A 110 -23.59 -1.45 -10.69
CA SER A 110 -23.67 -0.15 -11.37
C SER A 110 -22.29 0.45 -11.67
N GLY A 111 -21.25 0.14 -10.88
CA GLY A 111 -19.88 0.60 -11.10
C GLY A 111 -19.29 0.09 -12.42
N PRO A 112 -19.24 -1.24 -12.64
CA PRO A 112 -18.82 -1.82 -13.92
C PRO A 112 -19.63 -1.32 -15.12
N ILE A 113 -20.95 -1.14 -14.99
CA ILE A 113 -21.79 -0.56 -16.06
C ILE A 113 -21.36 0.88 -16.35
N ALA A 114 -21.17 1.70 -15.32
CA ALA A 114 -20.73 3.09 -15.49
C ALA A 114 -19.35 3.16 -16.17
N VAL A 115 -18.41 2.29 -15.79
CA VAL A 115 -17.09 2.20 -16.43
C VAL A 115 -17.21 1.75 -17.88
N PHE A 116 -17.98 0.70 -18.17
CA PHE A 116 -18.16 0.20 -19.53
C PHE A 116 -18.79 1.25 -20.45
N VAL A 117 -19.91 1.86 -20.02
CA VAL A 117 -20.62 2.88 -20.81
C VAL A 117 -19.78 4.14 -20.97
N SER A 118 -19.09 4.60 -19.93
CA SER A 118 -18.24 5.80 -20.03
C SER A 118 -17.05 5.60 -20.97
N VAL A 119 -16.37 4.45 -20.90
CA VAL A 119 -15.13 4.17 -21.62
C VAL A 119 -15.39 3.69 -23.05
N PHE A 120 -16.32 2.77 -23.26
CA PHE A 120 -16.56 2.15 -24.57
C PHE A 120 -17.61 2.90 -25.40
N LEU A 121 -18.47 3.73 -24.79
CA LEU A 121 -19.55 4.42 -25.51
C LEU A 121 -19.43 5.94 -25.46
N ILE A 122 -19.46 6.54 -24.26
CA ILE A 122 -19.53 8.00 -24.11
C ILE A 122 -18.24 8.68 -24.56
N TYR A 123 -17.08 8.23 -24.07
CA TYR A 123 -15.80 8.83 -24.42
C TYR A 123 -15.52 8.84 -25.93
N PRO A 124 -15.59 7.72 -26.67
CA PRO A 124 -15.28 7.72 -28.10
C PRO A 124 -16.27 8.57 -28.91
N LEU A 125 -17.56 8.53 -28.58
CA LEU A 125 -18.55 9.41 -29.22
C LEU A 125 -18.28 10.89 -28.90
N GLY A 126 -17.86 11.20 -27.68
CA GLY A 126 -17.42 12.55 -27.28
C GLY A 126 -16.15 13.01 -28.00
N GLN A 127 -15.31 12.09 -28.48
CA GLN A 127 -14.17 12.35 -29.36
C GLN A 127 -14.54 12.28 -30.85
N SER A 128 -15.84 12.26 -31.18
CA SER A 128 -16.37 12.26 -32.55
C SER A 128 -16.12 10.98 -33.37
N GLY A 129 -15.88 9.83 -32.72
CA GLY A 129 -15.85 8.55 -33.43
C GLY A 129 -15.38 7.34 -32.63
N TRP A 130 -15.84 6.16 -33.05
CA TRP A 130 -15.46 4.87 -32.45
C TRP A 130 -13.96 4.59 -32.52
N PHE A 131 -13.22 5.24 -33.43
CA PHE A 131 -11.76 5.17 -33.50
C PHE A 131 -11.07 5.38 -32.15
N PHE A 132 -11.63 6.25 -31.29
CA PHE A 132 -11.08 6.57 -29.99
C PHE A 132 -11.47 5.57 -28.90
N ALA A 133 -12.23 4.53 -29.22
CA ALA A 133 -12.64 3.53 -28.26
C ALA A 133 -11.52 2.49 -28.02
N PRO A 134 -11.52 1.82 -26.87
CA PRO A 134 -10.69 0.63 -26.69
C PRO A 134 -11.19 -0.52 -27.57
N SER A 135 -10.27 -1.23 -28.24
CA SER A 135 -10.61 -2.56 -28.76
C SER A 135 -10.84 -3.54 -27.60
N PHE A 136 -11.66 -4.56 -27.82
CA PHE A 136 -11.81 -5.65 -26.86
C PHE A 136 -10.56 -6.52 -26.83
N GLY A 137 -10.00 -6.77 -25.65
CA GLY A 137 -8.78 -7.55 -25.46
C GLY A 137 -7.84 -6.90 -24.45
N VAL A 138 -7.03 -7.70 -23.76
CA VAL A 138 -6.23 -7.21 -22.62
C VAL A 138 -5.17 -6.21 -23.06
N ALA A 139 -4.32 -6.55 -24.04
CA ALA A 139 -3.32 -5.61 -24.53
C ALA A 139 -3.97 -4.38 -25.20
N ALA A 140 -5.13 -4.53 -25.85
CA ALA A 140 -5.85 -3.40 -26.43
C ALA A 140 -6.36 -2.42 -25.37
N ILE A 141 -6.88 -2.91 -24.25
CA ILE A 141 -7.30 -2.07 -23.12
C ILE A 141 -6.09 -1.38 -22.49
N PHE A 142 -4.97 -2.09 -22.28
CA PHE A 142 -3.73 -1.47 -21.78
C PHE A 142 -3.20 -0.39 -22.75
N ARG A 143 -3.23 -0.66 -24.06
CA ARG A 143 -2.86 0.33 -25.09
C ARG A 143 -3.79 1.53 -25.08
N PHE A 144 -5.09 1.33 -24.92
CA PHE A 144 -6.06 2.41 -24.74
C PHE A 144 -5.77 3.23 -23.48
N ILE A 145 -5.46 2.60 -22.34
CA ILE A 145 -5.13 3.31 -21.10
C ILE A 145 -3.87 4.17 -21.29
N LEU A 146 -2.85 3.64 -21.97
CA LEU A 146 -1.64 4.40 -22.30
C LEU A 146 -1.92 5.57 -23.25
N PHE A 147 -2.76 5.35 -24.28
CA PHE A 147 -3.24 6.39 -25.18
C PHE A 147 -4.00 7.48 -24.40
N PHE A 148 -5.00 7.09 -23.61
CA PHE A 148 -5.85 7.97 -22.83
C PHE A 148 -5.04 8.77 -21.80
N GLN A 149 -4.03 8.14 -21.21
CA GLN A 149 -3.06 8.81 -20.35
C GLN A 149 -2.23 9.84 -21.11
N GLY A 150 -1.75 9.50 -22.31
CA GLY A 150 -0.94 10.41 -23.14
C GLY A 150 -1.70 11.67 -23.58
N PHE A 151 -3.00 11.55 -23.90
CA PHE A 151 -3.79 12.68 -24.41
C PHE A 151 -4.53 13.47 -23.31
N HIS A 152 -4.89 12.82 -22.20
CA HIS A 152 -5.75 13.44 -21.18
C HIS A 152 -5.17 13.43 -19.76
N ASN A 153 -4.00 12.80 -19.56
CA ASN A 153 -3.32 12.72 -18.27
C ASN A 153 -4.19 12.18 -17.11
N TRP A 154 -5.18 11.35 -17.45
CA TRP A 154 -6.27 10.98 -16.55
C TRP A 154 -5.90 9.92 -15.53
N THR A 155 -4.95 9.04 -15.81
CA THR A 155 -4.52 8.03 -14.84
C THR A 155 -3.81 8.64 -13.64
N LEU A 156 -3.30 9.88 -13.75
CA LEU A 156 -2.77 10.68 -12.63
C LEU A 156 -3.85 11.46 -11.87
N ASN A 157 -5.12 11.41 -12.31
CA ASN A 157 -6.21 12.03 -11.58
C ASN A 157 -6.50 11.22 -10.31
N PRO A 158 -6.45 11.84 -9.11
CA PRO A 158 -6.64 11.13 -7.86
C PRO A 158 -8.02 10.48 -7.74
N PHE A 159 -9.08 11.05 -8.35
CA PHE A 159 -10.41 10.44 -8.37
C PHE A 159 -10.48 9.21 -9.26
N HIS A 160 -9.75 9.21 -10.38
CA HIS A 160 -9.62 8.02 -11.22
C HIS A 160 -8.80 6.93 -10.52
N MET A 161 -7.68 7.27 -9.89
CA MET A 161 -6.87 6.34 -9.10
C MET A 161 -7.68 5.73 -7.95
N MET A 162 -8.49 6.55 -7.25
CA MET A 162 -9.43 6.07 -6.23
C MET A 162 -10.51 5.14 -6.80
N GLY A 163 -11.09 5.47 -7.95
CA GLY A 163 -12.10 4.64 -8.62
C GLY A 163 -11.54 3.29 -9.08
N VAL A 164 -10.35 3.27 -9.68
CA VAL A 164 -9.67 2.05 -10.14
C VAL A 164 -9.24 1.18 -8.95
N ALA A 165 -8.65 1.77 -7.91
CA ALA A 165 -8.27 1.05 -6.70
C ALA A 165 -9.50 0.48 -5.98
N GLY A 166 -10.60 1.23 -5.94
CA GLY A 166 -11.87 0.78 -5.35
C GLY A 166 -12.49 -0.40 -6.10
N VAL A 167 -12.64 -0.29 -7.44
CA VAL A 167 -13.29 -1.33 -8.26
C VAL A 167 -12.42 -2.57 -8.41
N LEU A 168 -11.11 -2.43 -8.67
CA LEU A 168 -10.20 -3.59 -8.79
C LEU A 168 -9.88 -4.21 -7.43
N GLY A 169 -9.77 -3.39 -6.38
CA GLY A 169 -9.62 -3.87 -5.00
C GLY A 169 -10.84 -4.66 -4.52
N ALA A 170 -12.05 -4.15 -4.79
CA ALA A 170 -13.28 -4.87 -4.48
C ALA A 170 -13.42 -6.15 -5.32
N ALA A 171 -13.09 -6.12 -6.62
CA ALA A 171 -13.11 -7.31 -7.47
C ALA A 171 -12.11 -8.37 -7.01
N LEU A 172 -10.90 -7.97 -6.59
CA LEU A 172 -9.89 -8.85 -6.01
C LEU A 172 -10.41 -9.48 -4.72
N LEU A 173 -10.97 -8.69 -3.80
CA LEU A 173 -11.52 -9.19 -2.53
C LEU A 173 -12.75 -10.10 -2.74
N CYS A 174 -13.59 -9.83 -3.74
CA CYS A 174 -14.71 -10.69 -4.11
C CYS A 174 -14.25 -12.00 -4.77
N ALA A 175 -13.21 -11.98 -5.61
CA ALA A 175 -12.63 -13.19 -6.20
C ALA A 175 -11.94 -14.06 -5.14
N ILE A 176 -11.24 -13.42 -4.20
CA ILE A 176 -10.68 -14.02 -2.99
C ILE A 176 -11.79 -14.70 -2.18
N HIS A 177 -12.91 -14.03 -1.97
CA HIS A 177 -14.06 -14.58 -1.26
C HIS A 177 -14.71 -15.76 -2.02
N GLY A 178 -14.94 -15.63 -3.33
CA GLY A 178 -15.52 -16.70 -4.16
C GLY A 178 -14.65 -17.96 -4.23
N ALA A 179 -13.33 -17.80 -4.41
CA ALA A 179 -12.38 -18.90 -4.38
C ALA A 179 -12.30 -19.59 -3.00
N THR A 180 -12.59 -18.85 -1.93
CA THR A 180 -12.67 -19.38 -0.56
C THR A 180 -13.92 -20.22 -0.35
N VAL A 181 -15.04 -19.86 -0.99
CA VAL A 181 -16.31 -20.61 -0.92
C VAL A 181 -16.25 -21.89 -1.77
N GLU A 182 -15.61 -21.87 -2.94
CA GLU A 182 -15.50 -23.05 -3.82
C GLU A 182 -14.49 -24.10 -3.32
N ASN A 183 -13.36 -23.70 -2.71
CA ASN A 183 -12.29 -24.63 -2.30
C ASN A 183 -12.52 -25.33 -0.95
N THR A 184 -13.68 -25.15 -0.30
CA THR A 184 -13.93 -25.67 1.05
C THR A 184 -15.08 -26.66 1.17
N LEU A 185 -15.74 -27.03 0.07
CA LEU A 185 -16.85 -28.00 0.14
C LEU A 185 -16.33 -29.42 0.44
N PHE A 186 -16.73 -30.03 1.56
CA PHE A 186 -16.62 -31.49 1.76
C PHE A 186 -17.91 -32.13 2.31
N GLU A 187 -18.35 -33.13 1.53
CA GLU A 187 -19.14 -34.36 1.73
C GLU A 187 -20.53 -34.37 2.39
N ASP A 188 -21.46 -35.04 1.71
CA ASP A 188 -22.61 -35.74 2.29
C ASP A 188 -22.48 -37.23 1.88
N GLY A 189 -22.69 -38.14 2.81
CA GLY A 189 -22.08 -39.48 2.90
C GLY A 189 -22.13 -40.39 1.65
N ASP A 190 -20.96 -40.98 1.35
CA ASP A 190 -20.69 -42.29 0.71
C ASP A 190 -19.50 -42.28 -0.29
N GLY A 191 -18.65 -41.25 -0.28
CA GLY A 191 -17.32 -41.28 -0.92
C GLY A 191 -16.94 -40.00 -1.67
N ALA A 192 -15.66 -39.64 -1.60
CA ALA A 192 -15.10 -38.44 -2.22
C ALA A 192 -15.27 -38.42 -3.75
N ASN A 193 -16.00 -37.44 -4.27
CA ASN A 193 -16.15 -37.17 -5.70
C ASN A 193 -16.21 -35.65 -5.96
N THR A 194 -15.48 -35.18 -6.98
CA THR A 194 -15.29 -33.75 -7.33
C THR A 194 -16.41 -33.12 -8.18
N PHE A 195 -17.56 -33.78 -8.34
CA PHE A 195 -18.56 -33.46 -9.36
C PHE A 195 -20.01 -33.34 -8.85
N ARG A 196 -20.26 -33.36 -7.53
CA ARG A 196 -21.62 -33.13 -6.99
C ARG A 196 -21.72 -31.79 -6.25
N ALA A 197 -22.74 -31.00 -6.61
CA ALA A 197 -23.01 -29.67 -6.05
C ALA A 197 -24.08 -29.69 -4.95
N PHE A 198 -24.07 -28.63 -4.12
CA PHE A 198 -24.93 -28.29 -2.99
C PHE A 198 -26.40 -28.80 -3.06
N ASN A 199 -26.90 -29.38 -1.95
CA ASN A 199 -28.30 -29.74 -1.73
C ASN A 199 -29.04 -28.68 -0.88
N PRO A 200 -30.20 -28.13 -1.30
CA PRO A 200 -30.92 -27.06 -0.59
C PRO A 200 -31.46 -27.38 0.82
N THR A 201 -31.43 -28.65 1.25
CA THR A 201 -32.01 -29.09 2.53
C THR A 201 -30.97 -29.61 3.52
N GLN A 202 -29.69 -29.34 3.29
CA GLN A 202 -28.61 -29.80 4.18
C GLN A 202 -28.57 -29.00 5.49
N ALA A 203 -28.24 -29.67 6.60
CA ALA A 203 -28.45 -29.15 7.95
C ALA A 203 -27.26 -28.34 8.52
N GLU A 204 -26.06 -28.44 7.94
CA GLU A 204 -24.83 -27.81 8.47
C GLU A 204 -24.03 -27.06 7.38
N GLU A 205 -23.14 -26.14 7.80
CA GLU A 205 -22.29 -25.35 6.88
C GLU A 205 -21.19 -26.20 6.24
N THR A 206 -21.03 -26.07 4.92
CA THR A 206 -20.00 -26.78 4.12
C THR A 206 -18.67 -26.00 4.02
N TYR A 207 -18.39 -25.08 4.96
CA TYR A 207 -17.23 -24.19 4.92
C TYR A 207 -16.30 -24.39 6.14
N SER A 208 -15.02 -24.68 5.91
CA SER A 208 -14.00 -24.75 6.97
C SER A 208 -13.10 -23.52 6.98
N MET A 209 -13.30 -22.63 7.96
CA MET A 209 -12.48 -21.42 8.14
C MET A 209 -11.00 -21.74 8.41
N VAL A 210 -10.71 -22.88 9.05
CA VAL A 210 -9.34 -23.31 9.34
C VAL A 210 -8.62 -23.75 8.06
N THR A 211 -9.30 -24.46 7.17
CA THR A 211 -8.75 -24.87 5.86
C THR A 211 -8.55 -23.66 4.94
N ALA A 212 -9.49 -22.71 4.95
CA ALA A 212 -9.33 -21.43 4.25
C ALA A 212 -8.10 -20.66 4.76
N ASN A 213 -7.94 -20.48 6.08
CA ASN A 213 -6.78 -19.79 6.66
C ASN A 213 -5.44 -20.50 6.39
N ARG A 214 -5.45 -21.84 6.32
CA ARG A 214 -4.28 -22.62 5.93
C ARG A 214 -3.93 -22.47 4.45
N PHE A 215 -4.93 -22.47 3.56
CA PHE A 215 -4.75 -22.19 2.14
C PHE A 215 -4.27 -20.75 1.90
N TRP A 216 -4.80 -19.77 2.64
CA TRP A 216 -4.31 -18.38 2.65
C TRP A 216 -2.85 -18.30 3.08
N SER A 217 -2.49 -18.98 4.17
CA SER A 217 -1.10 -19.06 4.64
C SER A 217 -0.18 -19.74 3.61
N GLN A 218 -0.71 -20.65 2.79
CA GLN A 218 0.02 -21.28 1.69
C GLN A 218 0.11 -20.39 0.45
N ILE A 219 -0.93 -19.64 0.06
CA ILE A 219 -0.84 -18.69 -1.07
C ILE A 219 0.11 -17.54 -0.76
N PHE A 220 -0.04 -16.92 0.42
CA PHE A 220 0.88 -15.87 0.86
C PHE A 220 2.26 -16.42 1.22
N GLY A 221 2.35 -17.68 1.67
CA GLY A 221 3.62 -18.37 1.94
C GLY A 221 4.36 -18.87 0.69
N VAL A 222 3.66 -19.23 -0.40
CA VAL A 222 4.25 -19.64 -1.68
C VAL A 222 4.82 -18.44 -2.45
N PHE A 223 4.36 -17.22 -2.16
CA PHE A 223 5.04 -16.00 -2.59
C PHE A 223 6.39 -15.78 -1.88
N ALA A 224 6.60 -16.38 -0.70
CA ALA A 224 7.82 -16.27 0.10
C ALA A 224 8.78 -17.47 -0.04
N LEU A 225 8.31 -18.66 -0.45
CA LEU A 225 9.14 -19.83 -0.69
C LEU A 225 8.56 -20.67 -1.84
N GLY A 226 9.13 -20.57 -3.04
CA GLY A 226 8.53 -21.22 -4.21
C GLY A 226 9.38 -21.50 -5.44
N TRP A 227 10.71 -21.31 -5.43
CA TRP A 227 11.60 -21.98 -6.41
C TRP A 227 12.68 -22.74 -5.64
N ARG A 228 12.66 -24.08 -5.78
CA ARG A 228 13.52 -25.13 -5.20
C ARG A 228 13.01 -25.78 -3.89
N LEU A 229 12.15 -26.78 -4.04
CA LEU A 229 12.43 -28.15 -3.61
C LEU A 229 11.35 -29.11 -4.15
N LYS A 230 11.73 -29.85 -5.20
CA LYS A 230 11.01 -30.98 -5.77
C LYS A 230 11.26 -32.22 -4.89
N ILE A 231 10.24 -33.07 -4.72
CA ILE A 231 10.32 -34.54 -4.49
C ILE A 231 11.05 -34.98 -3.20
N SER A 232 10.31 -35.54 -2.22
CA SER A 232 10.74 -36.66 -1.32
C SER A 232 10.02 -36.74 0.05
N LEU A 233 8.80 -36.20 0.22
CA LEU A 233 8.04 -36.36 1.48
C LEU A 233 6.60 -36.86 1.30
N MET A 234 6.30 -37.49 0.17
CA MET A 234 5.14 -38.37 0.02
C MET A 234 5.60 -39.82 0.20
N LYS A 235 5.67 -40.33 1.43
CA LYS A 235 5.64 -41.79 1.66
C LYS A 235 5.48 -42.26 3.11
N THR A 236 5.47 -41.37 4.08
CA THR A 236 5.32 -41.78 5.48
C THR A 236 4.22 -40.95 6.12
N LEU A 237 3.02 -41.54 6.16
CA LEU A 237 1.90 -41.32 7.10
C LEU A 237 0.55 -41.61 6.41
N TYR A 238 0.45 -42.74 5.70
CA TYR A 238 -0.84 -43.42 5.53
C TYR A 238 -0.99 -44.39 6.71
N SER A 239 -1.60 -43.92 7.79
CA SER A 239 -2.17 -44.76 8.83
C SER A 239 -3.58 -44.29 9.11
N LEU A 240 -4.50 -44.86 8.33
CA LEU A 240 -5.93 -44.86 8.59
C LEU A 240 -6.20 -45.66 9.87
N ARG A 241 -6.52 -44.98 10.99
CA ARG A 241 -7.62 -45.35 11.90
C ARG A 241 -7.68 -44.44 13.13
N ARG A 242 -8.90 -43.95 13.35
CA ARG A 242 -9.46 -43.27 14.54
C ARG A 242 -9.02 -41.83 14.78
N PHE A 243 -9.55 -40.94 13.96
CA PHE A 243 -10.09 -39.69 14.50
C PHE A 243 -11.52 -39.97 14.95
N TYR A 244 -11.77 -39.82 16.24
CA TYR A 244 -13.10 -39.55 16.75
C TYR A 244 -13.60 -38.25 16.10
N HIS A 245 -14.91 -38.17 15.86
CA HIS A 245 -15.61 -36.96 15.44
C HIS A 245 -15.08 -35.74 16.22
N VAL A 246 -14.54 -34.76 15.48
CA VAL A 246 -14.62 -33.37 15.93
C VAL A 246 -15.76 -32.77 15.12
N GLU A 247 -16.97 -32.96 15.62
CA GLU A 247 -18.05 -32.03 15.31
C GLU A 247 -17.62 -30.67 15.88
N THR A 248 -17.66 -29.59 15.09
CA THR A 248 -18.07 -28.32 15.70
C THR A 248 -19.58 -28.29 15.71
N LEU A 249 -20.12 -29.07 16.66
CA LEU A 249 -21.38 -28.74 17.30
C LEU A 249 -21.32 -27.25 17.70
N PHE A 250 -22.17 -26.43 17.09
CA PHE A 250 -23.26 -25.94 17.92
C PHE A 250 -24.50 -26.82 17.65
N ASN A 251 -24.44 -28.09 18.08
CA ASN A 251 -25.57 -28.57 18.88
C ASN A 251 -25.79 -27.50 19.96
N GLY A 252 -27.02 -27.33 20.42
CA GLY A 252 -27.34 -26.59 21.64
C GLY A 252 -26.66 -27.11 22.92
N THR A 253 -25.54 -27.83 22.84
CA THR A 253 -24.74 -28.38 23.94
C THR A 253 -23.29 -27.87 24.02
N LEU A 254 -22.71 -27.21 23.00
CA LEU A 254 -21.37 -26.57 23.12
C LEU A 254 -21.41 -25.07 22.78
N ALA A 255 -22.12 -24.31 23.61
CA ALA A 255 -22.14 -22.87 23.55
C ALA A 255 -20.78 -22.25 23.92
N LEU A 256 -19.85 -22.11 22.98
CA LEU A 256 -18.65 -21.28 23.18
C LEU A 256 -19.04 -19.81 23.11
N ALA A 257 -19.50 -19.27 24.25
CA ALA A 257 -19.91 -17.89 24.39
C ALA A 257 -18.84 -16.91 23.86
N GLY A 258 -19.28 -15.88 23.13
CA GLY A 258 -18.42 -14.75 22.75
C GLY A 258 -17.67 -14.90 21.42
N ARG A 259 -17.98 -15.88 20.57
CA ARG A 259 -17.30 -16.09 19.27
C ARG A 259 -18.22 -16.12 18.05
N ASP A 260 -19.50 -15.87 18.23
CA ASP A 260 -20.50 -15.82 17.16
C ASP A 260 -21.22 -14.44 17.17
N GLN A 261 -22.03 -14.19 16.15
CA GLN A 261 -22.73 -12.91 16.02
C GLN A 261 -23.87 -12.75 17.03
N GLU A 262 -24.58 -13.83 17.37
CA GLU A 262 -25.75 -13.79 18.25
C GLU A 262 -25.34 -13.43 19.68
N THR A 263 -24.21 -13.98 20.15
CA THR A 263 -23.69 -13.73 21.50
C THR A 263 -22.92 -12.42 21.62
N THR A 264 -22.35 -11.89 20.53
CA THR A 264 -21.48 -10.70 20.59
C THR A 264 -22.07 -9.43 19.96
N GLY A 265 -23.08 -9.57 19.10
CA GLY A 265 -23.60 -8.49 18.27
C GLY A 265 -22.68 -8.06 17.11
N PHE A 266 -21.55 -8.74 16.89
CA PHE A 266 -20.61 -8.44 15.82
C PHE A 266 -20.58 -9.56 14.77
N ALA A 267 -20.84 -9.21 13.52
CA ALA A 267 -20.68 -10.13 12.39
C ALA A 267 -19.21 -10.54 12.19
N TRP A 268 -18.96 -11.62 11.44
CA TRP A 268 -17.63 -12.21 11.27
C TRP A 268 -16.59 -11.24 10.68
N TRP A 269 -16.99 -10.37 9.74
CA TRP A 269 -16.11 -9.37 9.12
C TRP A 269 -15.67 -8.26 10.10
N ALA A 270 -16.35 -8.14 11.25
CA ALA A 270 -15.97 -7.30 12.39
C ALA A 270 -15.49 -8.14 13.59
N GLY A 271 -15.06 -9.39 13.37
CA GLY A 271 -14.81 -10.36 14.42
C GLY A 271 -13.80 -9.91 15.49
N ASN A 272 -12.81 -9.10 15.13
CA ASN A 272 -11.83 -8.57 16.10
C ASN A 272 -12.46 -7.59 17.12
N ALA A 273 -13.61 -6.98 16.81
CA ALA A 273 -14.35 -6.16 17.78
C ALA A 273 -14.87 -6.99 18.97
N ARG A 274 -14.97 -8.31 18.83
CA ARG A 274 -15.31 -9.23 19.92
C ARG A 274 -14.23 -9.28 21.00
N LEU A 275 -12.99 -8.85 20.69
CA LEU A 275 -11.86 -8.87 21.61
C LEU A 275 -11.79 -7.63 22.52
N ILE A 276 -12.67 -6.65 22.37
CA ILE A 276 -12.59 -5.37 23.10
C ILE A 276 -12.44 -5.57 24.61
N ASN A 277 -13.16 -6.54 25.20
CA ASN A 277 -13.13 -6.79 26.64
C ASN A 277 -12.45 -8.13 27.01
N LEU A 278 -11.68 -8.72 26.09
CA LEU A 278 -10.93 -9.97 26.32
C LEU A 278 -9.43 -9.65 26.37
N SER A 279 -8.99 -9.05 27.47
CA SER A 279 -7.64 -8.46 27.61
C SER A 279 -6.50 -9.46 27.35
N GLY A 280 -6.65 -10.72 27.73
CA GLY A 280 -5.66 -11.77 27.47
C GLY A 280 -5.59 -12.18 26.00
N LYS A 281 -6.75 -12.37 25.36
CA LYS A 281 -6.79 -12.68 23.92
C LYS A 281 -6.35 -11.50 23.06
N LEU A 282 -6.73 -10.29 23.45
CA LEU A 282 -6.32 -9.06 22.77
C LEU A 282 -4.80 -8.84 22.92
N LEU A 283 -4.21 -9.13 24.08
CA LEU A 283 -2.75 -9.17 24.25
C LEU A 283 -2.12 -10.17 23.27
N GLY A 284 -2.65 -11.40 23.19
CA GLY A 284 -2.18 -12.40 22.23
C GLY A 284 -2.21 -11.92 20.78
N ALA A 285 -3.30 -11.27 20.37
CA ALA A 285 -3.41 -10.68 19.03
C ALA A 285 -2.35 -9.59 18.77
N HIS A 286 -2.10 -8.68 19.74
CA HIS A 286 -1.08 -7.65 19.61
C HIS A 286 0.34 -8.23 19.54
N VAL A 287 0.66 -9.22 20.39
CA VAL A 287 1.98 -9.86 20.42
C VAL A 287 2.22 -10.67 19.14
N ALA A 288 1.21 -11.40 18.65
CA ALA A 288 1.29 -12.10 17.37
C ALA A 288 1.49 -11.14 16.20
N HIS A 289 0.78 -10.01 16.18
CA HIS A 289 0.96 -8.97 15.16
C HIS A 289 2.35 -8.34 15.21
N ALA A 290 2.90 -8.07 16.41
CA ALA A 290 4.29 -7.66 16.54
C ALA A 290 5.26 -8.72 15.98
N GLY A 291 4.97 -10.00 16.20
CA GLY A 291 5.69 -11.12 15.58
C GLY A 291 5.69 -11.05 14.05
N LEU A 292 4.56 -10.71 13.42
CA LEU A 292 4.47 -10.55 11.96
C LEU A 292 5.32 -9.39 11.43
N ILE A 293 5.34 -8.25 12.12
CA ILE A 293 6.17 -7.10 11.75
C ILE A 293 7.65 -7.47 11.81
N VAL A 294 8.07 -8.10 12.91
CA VAL A 294 9.47 -8.51 13.13
C VAL A 294 9.87 -9.65 12.18
N PHE A 295 8.94 -10.55 11.83
CA PHE A 295 9.14 -11.56 10.80
C PHE A 295 9.39 -10.93 9.44
N TRP A 296 8.55 -9.98 9.03
CA TRP A 296 8.73 -9.25 7.77
C TRP A 296 10.09 -8.54 7.73
N ALA A 297 10.48 -7.85 8.81
CA ALA A 297 11.78 -7.18 8.88
C ALA A 297 12.95 -8.17 8.71
N GLY A 298 12.89 -9.33 9.37
CA GLY A 298 13.93 -10.36 9.24
C GLY A 298 13.96 -11.02 7.86
N ALA A 299 12.81 -11.47 7.37
CA ALA A 299 12.68 -12.17 6.09
C ALA A 299 13.00 -11.26 4.90
N MET A 300 12.46 -10.03 4.87
CA MET A 300 12.71 -9.07 3.80
C MET A 300 14.17 -8.61 3.80
N ASN A 301 14.80 -8.42 4.97
CA ASN A 301 16.22 -8.08 5.05
C ASN A 301 17.10 -9.22 4.50
N LEU A 302 16.84 -10.47 4.91
CA LEU A 302 17.59 -11.62 4.36
C LEU A 302 17.34 -11.81 2.85
N PHE A 303 16.13 -11.51 2.38
CA PHE A 303 15.83 -11.51 0.95
C PHE A 303 16.65 -10.44 0.20
N GLU A 304 16.72 -9.22 0.72
CA GLU A 304 17.55 -8.15 0.15
C GLU A 304 19.04 -8.55 0.16
N VAL A 305 19.56 -9.08 1.26
CA VAL A 305 20.94 -9.59 1.36
C VAL A 305 21.21 -10.67 0.29
N ALA A 306 20.26 -11.59 0.08
CA ALA A 306 20.42 -12.68 -0.88
C ALA A 306 20.44 -12.22 -2.35
N HIS A 307 19.82 -11.08 -2.66
CA HIS A 307 19.77 -10.51 -4.01
C HIS A 307 20.72 -9.33 -4.21
N PHE A 308 21.47 -8.96 -3.18
CA PHE A 308 22.34 -7.79 -3.21
C PHE A 308 23.62 -8.06 -3.99
N VAL A 309 23.90 -7.17 -4.95
CA VAL A 309 25.16 -7.09 -5.70
C VAL A 309 25.92 -5.85 -5.22
N PRO A 310 27.03 -6.02 -4.46
CA PRO A 310 27.76 -4.90 -3.84
C PRO A 310 28.34 -3.87 -4.82
N GLU A 311 28.64 -4.29 -6.04
CA GLU A 311 29.21 -3.42 -7.08
C GLU A 311 28.18 -2.45 -7.70
N LYS A 312 26.89 -2.66 -7.44
CA LYS A 312 25.79 -1.81 -7.93
C LYS A 312 25.29 -0.88 -6.82
N PRO A 313 24.86 0.36 -7.14
CA PRO A 313 24.18 1.20 -6.17
C PRO A 313 22.96 0.50 -5.55
N MET A 314 22.71 0.72 -4.25
CA MET A 314 21.57 0.08 -3.55
C MET A 314 20.23 0.46 -4.18
N TYR A 315 20.10 1.71 -4.63
CA TYR A 315 18.86 2.23 -5.20
C TYR A 315 18.53 1.67 -6.59
N GLU A 316 19.46 1.01 -7.28
CA GLU A 316 19.18 0.33 -8.55
C GLU A 316 18.62 -1.09 -8.37
N GLN A 317 18.59 -1.60 -7.14
CA GLN A 317 18.34 -3.01 -6.85
C GLN A 317 17.01 -3.25 -6.13
N GLY A 318 16.17 -2.22 -5.98
CA GLY A 318 14.87 -2.33 -5.32
C GLY A 318 14.98 -2.55 -3.81
N LEU A 319 16.05 -2.07 -3.18
CA LEU A 319 16.32 -2.26 -1.75
C LEU A 319 15.73 -1.12 -0.94
N ILE A 320 15.11 -1.45 0.19
CA ILE A 320 14.59 -0.47 1.15
C ILE A 320 15.11 -0.71 2.56
N LEU A 321 15.49 -1.92 2.96
CA LEU A 321 15.99 -2.20 4.31
C LEU A 321 17.50 -2.03 4.44
N LEU A 322 18.30 -2.49 3.48
CA LEU A 322 19.75 -2.28 3.48
C LEU A 322 20.13 -0.79 3.55
N PRO A 323 19.47 0.12 2.82
CA PRO A 323 19.67 1.56 2.97
C PRO A 323 19.48 2.08 4.41
N HIS A 324 18.52 1.54 5.18
CA HIS A 324 18.32 1.96 6.57
C HIS A 324 19.48 1.49 7.47
N LEU A 325 20.00 0.28 7.26
CA LEU A 325 21.15 -0.24 8.00
C LEU A 325 22.44 0.49 7.64
N ALA A 326 22.65 0.77 6.35
CA ALA A 326 23.77 1.56 5.84
C ALA A 326 23.76 2.99 6.41
N THR A 327 22.58 3.62 6.52
CA THR A 327 22.44 4.95 7.14
C THR A 327 22.89 4.96 8.61
N LEU A 328 22.68 3.85 9.33
CA LEU A 328 23.20 3.67 10.70
C LEU A 328 24.72 3.42 10.75
N GLY A 329 25.41 3.45 9.60
CA GLY A 329 26.85 3.25 9.48
C GLY A 329 27.29 1.79 9.61
N TRP A 330 26.40 0.83 9.36
CA TRP A 330 26.77 -0.58 9.30
C TRP A 330 27.11 -1.00 7.88
N GLY A 331 28.26 -1.67 7.71
CA GLY A 331 28.64 -2.29 6.44
C GLY A 331 29.07 -1.34 5.34
N VAL A 332 29.17 -0.03 5.62
CA VAL A 332 29.53 1.01 4.63
C VAL A 332 30.76 1.82 5.05
N GLY A 333 31.48 2.34 4.06
CA GLY A 333 32.63 3.24 4.22
C GLY A 333 32.49 4.54 3.43
N PRO A 334 33.62 5.18 3.05
CA PRO A 334 33.63 6.42 2.30
C PRO A 334 32.84 6.33 0.98
N GLY A 335 32.10 7.40 0.66
CA GLY A 335 31.22 7.48 -0.51
C GLY A 335 29.98 6.58 -0.46
N GLY A 336 29.76 5.87 0.66
CA GLY A 336 28.66 4.92 0.83
C GLY A 336 28.96 3.53 0.23
N GLU A 337 30.22 3.24 -0.07
CA GLU A 337 30.64 1.93 -0.59
C GLU A 337 30.39 0.83 0.45
N VAL A 338 29.83 -0.31 0.02
CA VAL A 338 29.61 -1.45 0.91
C VAL A 338 30.91 -2.23 1.09
N ILE A 339 31.40 -2.27 2.32
CA ILE A 339 32.65 -2.94 2.71
C ILE A 339 32.42 -4.27 3.44
N ASP A 340 31.23 -4.48 4.03
CA ASP A 340 30.88 -5.71 4.73
C ASP A 340 29.35 -5.91 4.76
N THR A 341 28.88 -7.06 4.27
CA THR A 341 27.45 -7.42 4.27
C THR A 341 27.02 -8.19 5.51
N PHE A 342 27.96 -8.64 6.35
CA PHE A 342 27.67 -9.42 7.54
C PHE A 342 26.75 -8.71 8.55
N PRO A 343 26.88 -7.39 8.83
CA PRO A 343 25.95 -6.68 9.71
C PRO A 343 24.49 -6.73 9.21
N TYR A 344 24.29 -6.71 7.89
CA TYR A 344 22.95 -6.82 7.30
C TYR A 344 22.36 -8.20 7.54
N PHE A 345 23.15 -9.25 7.29
CA PHE A 345 22.79 -10.64 7.57
C PHE A 345 22.45 -10.86 9.07
N VAL A 346 23.30 -10.37 9.97
CA VAL A 346 23.07 -10.47 11.43
C VAL A 346 21.76 -9.82 11.82
N SER A 347 21.48 -8.61 11.33
CA SER A 347 20.21 -7.94 11.58
C SER A 347 19.02 -8.79 11.11
N GLY A 348 19.11 -9.37 9.90
CA GLY A 348 18.05 -10.21 9.34
C GLY A 348 17.77 -11.45 10.18
N VAL A 349 18.82 -12.18 10.58
CA VAL A 349 18.70 -13.38 11.43
C VAL A 349 18.13 -13.04 12.81
N LEU A 350 18.62 -11.99 13.46
CA LEU A 350 18.17 -11.63 14.81
C LEU A 350 16.68 -11.24 14.83
N HIS A 351 16.21 -10.49 13.83
CA HIS A 351 14.78 -10.20 13.69
C HIS A 351 13.99 -11.48 13.41
N LEU A 352 14.44 -12.34 12.49
CA LEU A 352 13.74 -13.58 12.17
C LEU A 352 13.59 -14.51 13.38
N ILE A 353 14.64 -14.69 14.18
CA ILE A 353 14.58 -15.50 15.40
C ILE A 353 13.68 -14.86 16.47
N SER A 354 13.79 -13.54 16.67
CA SER A 354 12.93 -12.81 17.62
C SER A 354 11.44 -12.92 17.25
N SER A 355 11.13 -12.96 15.95
CA SER A 355 9.76 -13.11 15.45
C SER A 355 9.12 -14.42 15.89
N ALA A 356 9.88 -15.51 15.98
CA ALA A 356 9.38 -16.81 16.43
C ALA A 356 9.00 -16.79 17.92
N VAL A 357 9.79 -16.10 18.74
CA VAL A 357 9.50 -15.92 20.19
C VAL A 357 8.21 -15.12 20.37
N LEU A 358 8.06 -14.02 19.63
CA LEU A 358 6.85 -13.20 19.65
C LEU A 358 5.64 -13.98 19.12
N GLY A 359 5.79 -14.71 18.01
CA GLY A 359 4.73 -15.55 17.45
C GLY A 359 4.26 -16.62 18.45
N PHE A 360 5.19 -17.29 19.13
CA PHE A 360 4.87 -18.26 20.17
C PHE A 360 4.09 -17.63 21.33
N GLY A 361 4.58 -16.51 21.87
CA GLY A 361 3.88 -15.79 22.94
C GLY A 361 2.49 -15.31 22.51
N GLY A 362 2.36 -14.81 21.28
CA GLY A 362 1.09 -14.36 20.71
C GLY A 362 0.06 -15.49 20.56
N ILE A 363 0.48 -16.64 20.02
CA ILE A 363 -0.39 -17.82 19.88
C ILE A 363 -0.81 -18.36 21.24
N TYR A 364 0.13 -18.45 22.19
CA TYR A 364 -0.17 -18.88 23.55
C TYR A 364 -1.25 -17.99 24.18
N HIS A 365 -1.07 -16.67 24.20
CA HIS A 365 -2.03 -15.76 24.82
C HIS A 365 -3.37 -15.67 24.06
N ALA A 366 -3.39 -15.89 22.75
CA ALA A 366 -4.64 -15.88 21.97
C ALA A 366 -5.50 -17.14 22.20
N LEU A 367 -4.86 -18.30 22.33
CA LEU A 367 -5.55 -19.60 22.29
C LEU A 367 -5.56 -20.36 23.63
N LEU A 368 -4.48 -20.32 24.40
CA LEU A 368 -4.28 -21.15 25.60
C LEU A 368 -4.28 -20.37 26.91
N GLY A 369 -3.78 -19.14 26.89
CA GLY A 369 -3.74 -18.26 28.05
C GLY A 369 -5.14 -17.86 28.55
N PRO A 370 -5.23 -17.25 29.74
CA PRO A 370 -6.50 -16.76 30.27
C PRO A 370 -7.13 -15.73 29.32
N GLU A 371 -8.45 -15.79 29.15
CA GLU A 371 -9.16 -14.90 28.21
C GLU A 371 -9.15 -13.43 28.67
N THR A 372 -9.21 -13.24 29.99
CA THR A 372 -9.19 -11.98 30.73
C THR A 372 -8.04 -12.00 31.75
N LEU A 373 -7.44 -10.85 32.05
CA LEU A 373 -6.28 -10.74 32.93
C LEU A 373 -6.61 -10.11 34.29
N GLU A 374 -7.82 -9.55 34.43
CA GLU A 374 -8.25 -8.71 35.55
C GLU A 374 -8.24 -9.46 36.88
N GLU A 375 -8.68 -10.72 36.89
CA GLU A 375 -8.80 -11.52 38.11
C GLU A 375 -7.48 -12.20 38.48
N SER A 376 -6.81 -12.82 37.50
CA SER A 376 -5.61 -13.62 37.74
C SER A 376 -4.35 -12.76 37.92
N PHE A 377 -4.27 -11.61 37.25
CA PHE A 377 -3.09 -10.77 37.22
C PHE A 377 -3.44 -9.27 37.25
N PRO A 378 -3.82 -8.70 38.41
CA PRO A 378 -4.32 -7.32 38.53
C PRO A 378 -3.36 -6.24 37.98
N PHE A 379 -2.04 -6.50 38.02
CA PHE A 379 -1.05 -5.61 37.41
C PHE A 379 -1.15 -5.56 35.88
N PHE A 380 -1.52 -6.65 35.21
CA PHE A 380 -1.67 -6.73 33.76
C PHE A 380 -3.11 -6.51 33.29
N GLY A 381 -4.11 -6.85 34.12
CA GLY A 381 -5.52 -6.61 33.83
C GLY A 381 -5.89 -5.14 33.77
N TYR A 382 -6.88 -4.79 32.94
CA TYR A 382 -7.31 -3.41 32.76
C TYR A 382 -8.76 -3.31 32.28
N VAL A 383 -9.41 -2.20 32.62
CA VAL A 383 -10.68 -1.80 32.02
C VAL A 383 -10.46 -0.49 31.28
N TRP A 384 -10.94 -0.36 30.04
CA TRP A 384 -10.71 0.84 29.22
C TRP A 384 -11.15 2.16 29.86
N LYS A 385 -12.13 2.10 30.76
CA LYS A 385 -12.64 3.26 31.51
C LYS A 385 -11.78 3.62 32.72
N ASP A 386 -10.87 2.75 33.17
CA ASP A 386 -9.89 3.08 34.21
C ASP A 386 -8.80 3.98 33.63
N ARG A 387 -9.04 5.29 33.76
CA ARG A 387 -8.17 6.34 33.26
C ARG A 387 -6.78 6.31 33.90
N ASN A 388 -6.66 5.84 35.15
CA ASN A 388 -5.38 5.75 35.84
C ASN A 388 -4.55 4.60 35.26
N LYS A 389 -5.18 3.44 35.04
CA LYS A 389 -4.51 2.31 34.38
C LYS A 389 -4.08 2.64 32.96
N MET A 390 -4.93 3.31 32.18
CA MET A 390 -4.60 3.72 30.81
C MET A 390 -3.40 4.68 30.75
N THR A 391 -3.34 5.66 31.65
CA THR A 391 -2.20 6.59 31.74
C THR A 391 -0.93 5.91 32.24
N THR A 392 -1.04 4.92 33.14
CA THR A 392 0.10 4.10 33.57
C THR A 392 0.69 3.30 32.40
N ILE A 393 -0.13 2.60 31.62
CA ILE A 393 0.32 1.82 30.45
C ILE A 393 0.95 2.75 29.40
N LEU A 394 0.31 3.88 29.10
CA LEU A 394 0.87 4.91 28.22
C LEU A 394 2.24 5.38 28.72
N GLY A 395 2.37 5.65 30.02
CA GLY A 395 3.59 6.15 30.61
C GLY A 395 4.76 5.15 30.53
N ILE A 396 4.48 3.86 30.73
CA ILE A 396 5.47 2.78 30.53
C ILE A 396 5.94 2.76 29.06
N HIS A 397 5.00 2.80 28.10
CA HIS A 397 5.36 2.81 26.68
C HIS A 397 6.16 4.07 26.28
N LEU A 398 5.84 5.24 26.83
CA LEU A 398 6.60 6.47 26.59
C LEU A 398 8.04 6.35 27.10
N ILE A 399 8.27 5.74 28.26
CA ILE A 399 9.63 5.47 28.75
C ILE A 399 10.38 4.54 27.79
N LEU A 400 9.75 3.46 27.34
CA LEU A 400 10.37 2.52 26.38
C LEU A 400 10.71 3.19 25.04
N LEU A 401 9.82 4.04 24.52
CA LEU A 401 10.09 4.85 23.32
C LEU A 401 11.24 5.84 23.55
N GLY A 402 11.31 6.44 24.73
CA GLY A 402 12.40 7.34 25.11
C GLY A 402 13.75 6.63 25.17
N VAL A 403 13.79 5.41 25.71
CA VAL A 403 14.97 4.54 25.68
C VAL A 403 15.35 4.20 24.23
N GLY A 404 14.37 3.87 23.38
CA GLY A 404 14.60 3.64 21.95
C GLY A 404 15.25 4.84 21.24
N ALA A 405 14.80 6.06 21.53
CA ALA A 405 15.44 7.27 20.99
C ALA A 405 16.89 7.44 21.46
N PHE A 406 17.20 7.09 22.72
CA PHE A 406 18.57 7.11 23.23
C PHE A 406 19.46 6.01 22.64
N LEU A 407 18.93 4.86 22.23
CA LEU A 407 19.72 3.84 21.53
C LEU A 407 20.34 4.40 20.24
N LEU A 408 19.61 5.20 19.47
CA LEU A 408 20.15 5.88 18.29
C LEU A 408 21.23 6.91 18.66
N VAL A 409 21.04 7.65 19.76
CA VAL A 409 22.06 8.58 20.27
C VAL A 409 23.33 7.82 20.65
N PHE A 410 23.21 6.71 21.38
CA PHE A 410 24.36 5.89 21.74
C PHE A 410 25.06 5.28 20.53
N LYS A 411 24.31 4.84 19.51
CA LYS A 411 24.88 4.39 18.23
C LYS A 411 25.74 5.47 17.59
N ALA A 412 25.22 6.69 17.49
CA ALA A 412 25.90 7.81 16.86
C ALA A 412 27.12 8.34 17.64
N LEU A 413 27.09 8.30 18.98
CA LEU A 413 28.17 8.79 19.84
C LEU A 413 29.28 7.75 20.06
N TYR A 414 28.89 6.52 20.41
CA TYR A 414 29.81 5.54 21.01
C TYR A 414 30.08 4.35 20.09
N PHE A 415 29.05 3.83 19.40
CA PHE A 415 29.14 2.59 18.63
C PHE A 415 29.36 2.82 17.14
N GLY A 416 30.53 3.37 16.79
CA GLY A 416 30.99 3.52 15.41
C GLY A 416 30.44 4.73 14.65
N GLY A 417 29.38 5.38 15.10
CA GLY A 417 28.81 6.56 14.44
C GLY A 417 27.65 6.24 13.51
N VAL A 418 27.33 7.15 12.60
CA VAL A 418 26.32 7.00 11.54
C VAL A 418 26.88 7.50 10.22
N TYR A 419 26.27 7.13 9.09
CA TYR A 419 26.69 7.66 7.80
C TYR A 419 26.32 9.14 7.68
N ASP A 420 27.29 9.98 7.33
CA ASP A 420 27.15 11.41 7.15
C ASP A 420 27.51 11.79 5.71
N THR A 421 26.49 11.97 4.86
CA THR A 421 26.68 12.41 3.47
C THR A 421 27.35 13.80 3.36
N TRP A 422 27.33 14.59 4.44
CA TRP A 422 27.92 15.92 4.52
C TRP A 422 29.33 15.94 5.11
N ALA A 423 29.95 14.77 5.33
CA ALA A 423 31.31 14.70 5.81
C ALA A 423 32.27 15.47 4.86
N PRO A 424 33.22 16.28 5.41
CA PRO A 424 34.16 17.02 4.57
C PRO A 424 35.01 16.08 3.72
N GLY A 425 35.02 16.30 2.40
CA GLY A 425 35.74 15.45 1.44
C GLY A 425 34.90 14.35 0.79
N GLY A 426 33.63 14.19 1.20
CA GLY A 426 32.71 13.17 0.69
C GLY A 426 32.04 12.43 1.84
N GLY A 427 30.86 11.84 1.59
CA GLY A 427 30.10 11.15 2.63
C GLY A 427 30.88 9.99 3.27
N ASP A 428 30.78 9.81 4.59
CA ASP A 428 31.49 8.76 5.32
C ASP A 428 30.82 8.44 6.66
N VAL A 429 31.15 7.30 7.26
CA VAL A 429 30.71 6.95 8.61
C VAL A 429 31.48 7.76 9.64
N ARG A 430 30.75 8.54 10.44
CA ARG A 430 31.33 9.46 11.41
C ARG A 430 30.69 9.33 12.79
N LYS A 431 31.54 9.31 13.83
CA LYS A 431 31.09 9.52 15.20
C LYS A 431 30.66 10.97 15.40
N ILE A 432 29.50 11.16 16.00
CA ILE A 432 29.04 12.48 16.38
C ILE A 432 29.66 12.81 17.73
N THR A 433 30.48 13.85 17.81
CA THR A 433 31.14 14.27 19.07
C THR A 433 30.46 15.49 19.69
N ASN A 434 29.92 16.37 18.85
CA ASN A 434 29.28 17.61 19.26
C ASN A 434 27.79 17.58 18.88
N LEU A 435 26.94 17.27 19.86
CA LEU A 435 25.50 17.33 19.69
C LEU A 435 25.00 18.77 19.87
N THR A 436 24.15 19.24 18.97
CA THR A 436 23.40 20.47 19.27
C THR A 436 22.36 20.15 20.33
N LEU A 437 22.46 20.81 21.48
CA LEU A 437 21.51 20.69 22.58
C LEU A 437 20.70 21.98 22.81
N SER A 438 21.02 23.05 22.07
CA SER A 438 20.33 24.33 22.18
C SER A 438 18.82 24.20 21.89
N PRO A 439 17.92 24.50 22.86
CA PRO A 439 16.48 24.43 22.64
C PRO A 439 16.01 25.35 21.51
N SER A 440 16.58 26.55 21.39
CA SER A 440 16.16 27.53 20.38
C SER A 440 16.37 27.01 18.96
N VAL A 441 17.44 26.24 18.72
CA VAL A 441 17.68 25.61 17.42
C VAL A 441 16.71 24.45 17.20
N ILE A 442 16.53 23.59 18.21
CA ILE A 442 15.77 22.34 18.07
C ILE A 442 14.27 22.58 17.96
N PHE A 443 13.70 23.34 18.89
CA PHE A 443 12.28 23.73 18.82
C PHE A 443 12.04 24.76 17.73
N GLY A 444 13.07 25.51 17.31
CA GLY A 444 13.02 26.36 16.13
C GLY A 444 12.60 25.60 14.88
N TYR A 445 13.06 24.35 14.68
CA TYR A 445 12.62 23.51 13.56
C TYR A 445 11.11 23.20 13.57
N LEU A 446 10.50 23.03 14.75
CA LEU A 446 9.06 22.75 14.87
C LEU A 446 8.19 23.97 14.52
N LEU A 447 8.75 25.18 14.62
CA LEU A 447 8.05 26.44 14.33
C LEU A 447 8.34 26.96 12.92
N LYS A 448 9.15 26.26 12.13
CA LYS A 448 9.41 26.64 10.75
C LYS A 448 8.17 26.48 9.90
N SER A 449 8.05 27.34 8.89
CA SER A 449 7.03 27.23 7.86
C SER A 449 7.08 25.85 7.20
N PRO A 450 5.93 25.19 6.96
CA PRO A 450 5.87 24.00 6.13
C PRO A 450 6.07 24.33 4.62
N PHE A 451 6.12 25.62 4.28
CA PHE A 451 6.41 26.13 2.95
C PHE A 451 7.85 26.68 2.91
N GLY A 452 8.70 26.16 2.00
CA GLY A 452 10.06 26.65 1.76
C GLY A 452 11.14 25.55 1.80
N GLY A 453 12.39 25.92 1.48
CA GLY A 453 13.53 25.01 1.34
C GLY A 453 14.29 24.61 2.62
N GLU A 454 13.89 25.11 3.79
CA GLU A 454 14.63 24.85 5.02
C GLU A 454 14.23 23.50 5.63
N GLY A 455 15.13 22.51 5.53
CA GLY A 455 14.88 21.16 6.05
C GLY A 455 14.59 21.11 7.55
N TRP A 456 13.81 20.11 7.97
CA TRP A 456 13.55 19.80 9.37
C TRP A 456 14.45 18.65 9.82
N ILE A 457 15.22 18.84 10.90
CA ILE A 457 15.97 17.76 11.53
C ILE A 457 15.70 17.81 13.02
N VAL A 458 14.96 16.81 13.52
CA VAL A 458 14.67 16.68 14.95
C VAL A 458 15.78 15.87 15.61
N ARG A 459 16.11 16.24 16.86
CA ARG A 459 17.21 15.62 17.62
C ARG A 459 16.67 14.69 18.69
N HIS A 460 17.26 13.50 18.76
CA HIS A 460 16.75 12.38 19.56
C HIS A 460 17.02 12.51 21.07
N VAL A 461 17.99 13.32 21.52
CA VAL A 461 18.24 13.55 22.96
C VAL A 461 17.05 14.23 23.64
N TRP A 462 16.52 15.30 23.02
CA TRP A 462 15.36 16.00 23.55
C TRP A 462 14.11 15.13 23.49
N LEU A 463 13.88 14.44 22.37
CA LEU A 463 12.76 13.51 22.24
C LEU A 463 12.81 12.41 23.31
N GLY A 464 13.97 11.75 23.47
CA GLY A 464 14.18 10.71 24.47
C GLY A 464 13.91 11.20 25.89
N SER A 465 14.43 12.39 26.23
CA SER A 465 14.20 13.01 27.54
C SER A 465 12.72 13.35 27.75
N ILE A 466 12.06 13.99 26.79
CA ILE A 466 10.65 14.36 26.85
C ILE A 466 9.76 13.11 27.02
N CYS A 467 10.05 12.04 26.27
CA CYS A 467 9.31 10.78 26.38
C CYS A 467 9.49 10.13 27.76
N ILE A 468 10.71 10.09 28.31
CA ILE A 468 10.94 9.53 29.65
C ILE A 468 10.25 10.35 30.73
N PHE A 469 10.43 11.68 30.74
CA PHE A 469 9.79 12.55 31.73
C PHE A 469 8.26 12.55 31.59
N GLY A 470 7.74 12.60 30.36
CA GLY A 470 6.32 12.48 30.09
C GLY A 470 5.75 11.12 30.52
N GLY A 471 6.53 10.06 30.35
CA GLY A 471 6.17 8.72 30.80
C GLY A 471 6.08 8.60 32.32
N ILE A 472 7.09 9.10 33.04
CA ILE A 472 7.08 9.19 34.51
C ILE A 472 5.88 10.03 34.99
N TRP A 473 5.65 11.18 34.36
CA TRP A 473 4.49 12.03 34.66
C TRP A 473 3.17 11.27 34.50
N HIS A 474 2.97 10.54 33.40
CA HIS A 474 1.74 9.79 33.15
C HIS A 474 1.55 8.58 34.08
N ILE A 475 2.63 8.00 34.61
CA ILE A 475 2.55 6.95 35.65
C ILE A 475 2.12 7.55 36.99
N LEU A 476 2.65 8.73 37.34
CA LEU A 476 2.44 9.33 38.66
C LEU A 476 1.19 10.20 38.76
N THR A 477 0.52 10.50 37.64
CA THR A 477 -0.62 11.43 37.60
C THR A 477 -1.87 10.80 37.00
N LYS A 478 -3.01 11.48 37.18
CA LYS A 478 -4.32 11.08 36.64
C LYS A 478 -4.85 12.19 35.73
N PRO A 479 -5.68 11.88 34.71
CA PRO A 479 -6.23 12.91 33.84
C PRO A 479 -6.98 14.00 34.60
N PHE A 480 -6.60 15.25 34.36
CA PHE A 480 -7.23 16.42 34.96
C PHE A 480 -8.70 16.56 34.55
N ALA A 481 -9.45 17.36 35.31
CA ALA A 481 -10.89 17.53 35.10
C ALA A 481 -11.24 18.03 33.69
N TRP A 482 -10.45 18.95 33.11
CA TRP A 482 -10.68 19.44 31.76
C TRP A 482 -10.47 18.35 30.70
N ALA A 483 -9.42 17.53 30.82
CA ALA A 483 -9.14 16.44 29.90
C ALA A 483 -10.25 15.37 29.95
N ARG A 484 -10.76 15.07 31.16
CA ARG A 484 -11.89 14.15 31.35
C ARG A 484 -13.16 14.61 30.64
N ARG A 485 -13.40 15.93 30.55
CA ARG A 485 -14.58 16.50 29.87
C ARG A 485 -14.42 16.63 28.36
N ALA A 486 -13.18 16.71 27.87
CA ALA A 486 -12.89 16.95 26.46
C ALA A 486 -12.85 15.67 25.60
N LEU A 487 -12.55 14.52 26.22
CA LEU A 487 -12.27 13.27 25.50
C LEU A 487 -13.29 12.16 25.77
N VAL A 488 -13.36 11.21 24.84
CA VAL A 488 -14.12 9.95 24.99
C VAL A 488 -13.18 8.88 25.56
N TRP A 489 -13.62 8.18 26.59
CA TRP A 489 -12.79 7.22 27.34
C TRP A 489 -13.23 5.77 27.07
N SER A 490 -12.83 5.24 25.91
CA SER A 490 -13.10 3.86 25.48
C SER A 490 -11.92 3.33 24.64
N GLY A 491 -11.78 2.00 24.56
CA GLY A 491 -10.73 1.38 23.75
C GLY A 491 -10.76 1.80 22.28
N GLU A 492 -11.96 1.90 21.69
CA GLU A 492 -12.13 2.36 20.31
C GLU A 492 -11.74 3.84 20.13
N ALA A 493 -12.03 4.71 21.11
CA ALA A 493 -11.58 6.09 21.07
C ALA A 493 -10.04 6.17 21.11
N TYR A 494 -9.38 5.40 21.97
CA TYR A 494 -7.91 5.37 22.04
C TYR A 494 -7.26 4.84 20.75
N LEU A 495 -7.88 3.82 20.13
CA LEU A 495 -7.49 3.36 18.80
C LEU A 495 -7.61 4.50 17.79
N SER A 496 -8.73 5.23 17.77
CA SER A 496 -8.94 6.34 16.84
C SER A 496 -7.90 7.46 16.98
N TYR A 497 -7.48 7.78 18.21
CA TYR A 497 -6.44 8.80 18.46
C TYR A 497 -5.08 8.35 17.93
N SER A 498 -4.77 7.06 18.10
CA SER A 498 -3.54 6.46 17.58
C SER A 498 -3.53 6.40 16.05
N LEU A 499 -4.68 6.12 15.41
CA LEU A 499 -4.83 6.15 13.96
C LEU A 499 -4.59 7.55 13.38
N ALA A 500 -5.11 8.60 14.04
CA ALA A 500 -4.82 9.98 13.66
C ALA A 500 -3.32 10.29 13.75
N ALA A 501 -2.66 9.91 14.85
CA ALA A 501 -1.24 10.12 15.02
C ALA A 501 -0.42 9.39 13.94
N LEU A 502 -0.72 8.11 13.67
CA LEU A 502 -0.04 7.33 12.64
C LEU A 502 -0.30 7.84 11.22
N SER A 503 -1.50 8.38 10.94
CA SER A 503 -1.78 9.03 9.66
C SER A 503 -0.82 10.21 9.43
N VAL A 504 -0.68 11.08 10.42
CA VAL A 504 0.23 12.23 10.33
C VAL A 504 1.69 11.77 10.22
N CYS A 505 2.10 10.73 10.97
CA CYS A 505 3.42 10.11 10.80
C CYS A 505 3.65 9.59 9.37
N GLY A 506 2.64 8.97 8.75
CA GLY A 506 2.71 8.49 7.36
C GLY A 506 2.91 9.62 6.35
N PHE A 507 2.18 10.73 6.50
CA PHE A 507 2.37 11.91 5.65
C PHE A 507 3.73 12.59 5.88
N ILE A 508 4.18 12.70 7.13
CA ILE A 508 5.51 13.22 7.45
C ILE A 508 6.59 12.33 6.81
N ALA A 509 6.50 11.00 6.96
CA ALA A 509 7.45 10.06 6.36
C ALA A 509 7.47 10.15 4.82
N CYS A 510 6.29 10.27 4.19
CA CYS A 510 6.15 10.50 2.75
C CYS A 510 6.95 11.71 2.28
N CYS A 511 6.82 12.85 2.95
CA CYS A 511 7.59 14.05 2.62
C CYS A 511 9.07 13.93 2.98
N PHE A 512 9.39 13.29 4.12
CA PHE A 512 10.74 13.16 4.62
C PHE A 512 11.64 12.38 3.64
N VAL A 513 11.18 11.23 3.14
CA VAL A 513 11.93 10.43 2.16
C VAL A 513 12.00 11.08 0.78
N TRP A 514 11.02 11.91 0.42
CA TRP A 514 10.97 12.58 -0.88
C TRP A 514 11.96 13.75 -0.99
N PHE A 515 12.15 14.51 0.09
CA PHE A 515 12.95 15.74 0.08
C PHE A 515 14.27 15.66 0.85
N ASN A 516 14.33 14.90 1.95
CA ASN A 516 15.51 14.90 2.81
C ASN A 516 16.60 14.00 2.23
N ASN A 517 17.81 14.54 2.03
CA ASN A 517 18.99 13.79 1.60
C ASN A 517 20.02 13.59 2.73
N THR A 518 19.71 13.97 3.96
CA THR A 518 20.59 13.82 5.14
C THR A 518 20.28 12.54 5.89
N ALA A 519 19.01 12.36 6.30
CA ALA A 519 18.52 11.13 6.93
C ALA A 519 18.21 10.02 5.92
N TYR A 520 18.07 10.38 4.64
CA TYR A 520 18.02 9.45 3.52
C TYR A 520 19.13 9.80 2.52
N PRO A 521 20.39 9.41 2.79
CA PRO A 521 21.52 9.70 1.91
C PRO A 521 21.26 9.25 0.47
N SER A 522 21.52 10.12 -0.50
CA SER A 522 21.26 9.81 -1.92
C SER A 522 22.15 8.70 -2.47
N GLU A 523 23.27 8.41 -1.79
CA GLU A 523 24.12 7.25 -2.04
C GLU A 523 23.40 5.91 -1.84
N PHE A 524 22.42 5.86 -0.93
CA PHE A 524 21.66 4.62 -0.65
C PHE A 524 20.27 4.64 -1.28
N TYR A 525 19.60 5.79 -1.29
CA TYR A 525 18.20 5.92 -1.72
C TYR A 525 18.04 6.49 -3.14
N GLY A 526 19.13 6.89 -3.79
CA GLY A 526 19.12 7.60 -5.07
C GLY A 526 18.84 9.09 -4.89
N PRO A 527 18.94 9.91 -5.94
CA PRO A 527 18.68 11.34 -5.87
C PRO A 527 17.21 11.63 -5.58
N THR A 528 16.95 12.73 -4.87
CA THR A 528 15.59 13.29 -4.80
C THR A 528 15.16 13.85 -6.16
N GLY A 529 13.87 14.12 -6.35
CA GLY A 529 13.37 14.78 -7.56
C GLY A 529 14.04 16.15 -7.82
N PRO A 530 14.09 17.05 -6.82
CA PRO A 530 14.85 18.31 -6.92
C PRO A 530 16.33 18.10 -7.23
N GLU A 531 16.96 17.09 -6.61
CA GLU A 531 18.38 16.78 -6.81
C GLU A 531 18.70 16.33 -8.22
N ALA A 532 17.92 15.40 -8.79
CA ALA A 532 18.08 14.95 -10.16
C ALA A 532 17.84 16.10 -11.18
N SER A 533 16.89 16.98 -10.91
CA SER A 533 16.62 18.14 -11.77
C SER A 533 17.77 19.15 -11.77
N GLN A 534 18.35 19.46 -10.61
CA GLN A 534 19.52 20.33 -10.53
C GLN A 534 20.77 19.66 -11.12
N ALA A 535 20.91 18.35 -10.95
CA ALA A 535 21.99 17.56 -11.54
C ALA A 535 21.95 17.60 -13.08
N GLN A 536 20.76 17.57 -13.68
CA GLN A 536 20.58 17.75 -15.12
C GLN A 536 21.06 19.13 -15.58
N ALA A 537 20.57 20.21 -14.94
CA ALA A 537 20.96 21.58 -15.28
C ALA A 537 22.48 21.80 -15.15
N PHE A 538 23.06 21.29 -14.07
CA PHE A 538 24.50 21.34 -13.84
C PHE A 538 25.29 20.61 -14.93
N THR A 539 24.88 19.39 -15.29
CA THR A 539 25.57 18.59 -16.31
C THR A 539 25.62 19.30 -17.67
N PHE A 540 24.51 19.91 -18.10
CA PHE A 540 24.50 20.69 -19.34
C PHE A 540 25.28 22.00 -19.25
N LEU A 541 25.27 22.67 -18.10
CA LEU A 541 26.10 23.86 -17.85
C LEU A 541 27.58 23.53 -18.01
N VAL A 542 28.07 22.46 -17.36
CA VAL A 542 29.49 22.05 -17.45
C VAL A 542 29.87 21.71 -18.89
N ARG A 543 29.04 20.91 -19.57
CA ARG A 543 29.28 20.52 -20.96
C ARG A 543 29.42 21.75 -21.86
N ASP A 544 28.45 22.67 -21.81
CA ASP A 544 28.43 23.82 -22.72
C ASP A 544 29.52 24.82 -22.40
N GLN A 545 29.87 24.98 -21.12
CA GLN A 545 31.02 25.78 -20.71
C GLN A 545 32.34 25.22 -21.27
N ARG A 546 32.52 23.90 -21.27
CA ARG A 546 33.69 23.23 -21.89
C ARG A 546 33.72 23.38 -23.41
N LEU A 547 32.56 23.52 -24.05
CA LEU A 547 32.43 23.86 -25.46
C LEU A 547 32.65 25.36 -25.76
N GLY A 548 32.99 26.15 -24.74
CA GLY A 548 33.30 27.59 -24.88
C GLY A 548 32.10 28.52 -24.67
N ALA A 549 30.95 28.03 -24.22
CA ALA A 549 29.80 28.88 -23.93
C ALA A 549 30.01 29.74 -22.68
N ASN A 550 29.71 31.04 -22.77
CA ASN A 550 29.68 31.93 -21.62
C ASN A 550 28.37 31.76 -20.82
N VAL A 551 28.36 30.77 -19.92
CA VAL A 551 27.15 30.36 -19.17
C VAL A 551 26.53 31.48 -18.32
N GLY A 552 27.31 32.48 -17.90
CA GLY A 552 26.83 33.63 -17.12
C GLY A 552 26.13 34.72 -17.94
N SER A 553 26.28 34.73 -19.27
CA SER A 553 25.66 35.71 -20.17
C SER A 553 24.82 35.08 -21.29
N ALA A 554 24.71 33.76 -21.31
CA ALA A 554 23.91 33.06 -22.31
C ALA A 554 22.41 33.26 -22.03
N GLN A 555 21.74 33.99 -22.91
CA GLN A 555 20.31 34.23 -22.85
C GLN A 555 19.55 33.07 -23.51
N GLY A 556 18.52 32.58 -22.85
CA GLY A 556 17.59 31.59 -23.37
C GLY A 556 16.48 32.21 -24.22
N PRO A 557 15.65 31.39 -24.89
CA PRO A 557 14.59 31.87 -25.80
C PRO A 557 13.54 32.77 -25.16
N THR A 558 13.34 32.68 -23.84
CA THR A 558 12.37 33.49 -23.08
C THR A 558 12.91 34.84 -22.63
N GLY A 559 14.17 35.14 -22.94
CA GLY A 559 14.86 36.33 -22.45
C GLY A 559 15.53 36.16 -21.07
N LEU A 560 15.25 35.08 -20.34
CA LEU A 560 15.94 34.71 -19.10
C LEU A 560 17.31 34.06 -19.38
N GLY A 561 18.19 34.01 -18.39
CA GLY A 561 19.46 33.29 -18.51
C GLY A 561 19.25 31.79 -18.70
N LYS A 562 19.93 31.21 -19.71
CA LYS A 562 19.77 29.80 -20.11
C LYS A 562 20.24 28.82 -19.03
N TYR A 563 21.31 29.18 -18.32
CA TYR A 563 21.93 28.33 -17.29
C TYR A 563 21.82 28.91 -15.88
N LEU A 564 21.87 30.23 -15.74
CA LEU A 564 21.85 30.95 -14.46
C LEU A 564 20.82 32.08 -14.50
N MET A 565 20.00 32.21 -13.47
CA MET A 565 19.03 33.30 -13.32
C MET A 565 18.76 33.61 -11.84
N ARG A 566 18.14 34.76 -11.59
CA ARG A 566 17.74 35.21 -10.23
C ARG A 566 16.26 34.95 -9.91
N GLU A 567 15.44 34.58 -10.89
CA GLU A 567 14.03 34.25 -10.68
C GLU A 567 13.85 32.81 -10.16
N THR A 568 12.76 32.60 -9.41
CA THR A 568 12.47 31.39 -8.62
C THR A 568 12.16 30.16 -9.49
N MET A 569 13.19 29.55 -10.06
CA MET A 569 13.08 28.20 -10.61
C MET A 569 12.81 27.22 -9.45
N ARG A 570 11.77 26.39 -9.60
CA ARG A 570 11.12 25.60 -8.53
C ARG A 570 11.99 24.73 -7.60
N PHE A 571 13.25 24.47 -7.93
CA PHE A 571 14.15 23.60 -7.15
C PHE A 571 15.44 24.30 -6.70
N TRP A 572 15.47 25.63 -6.66
CA TRP A 572 16.63 26.42 -6.23
C TRP A 572 17.01 26.21 -4.75
N ASP A 573 16.04 25.77 -3.94
CA ASP A 573 16.16 25.43 -2.52
C ASP A 573 17.02 24.18 -2.25
N LEU A 574 17.35 23.39 -3.28
CA LEU A 574 18.18 22.20 -3.12
C LEU A 574 19.53 22.56 -2.48
N ARG A 575 19.89 21.78 -1.46
CA ARG A 575 21.22 21.70 -0.88
C ARG A 575 21.73 20.28 -1.05
N ALA A 576 22.89 20.10 -1.66
CA ALA A 576 23.50 18.78 -1.82
C ALA A 576 25.03 18.86 -1.68
N PRO A 577 25.70 17.87 -1.09
CA PRO A 577 27.15 17.92 -0.82
C PRO A 577 27.98 18.08 -2.10
N TRP A 578 27.49 17.60 -3.24
CA TRP A 578 28.14 17.76 -4.54
C TRP A 578 27.97 19.16 -5.16
N LEU A 579 27.00 19.96 -4.71
CA LEU A 579 26.72 21.30 -5.27
C LEU A 579 27.18 22.45 -4.36
N GLU A 580 27.13 22.26 -3.04
CA GLU A 580 27.47 23.30 -2.05
C GLU A 580 28.87 23.93 -2.19
N PRO A 581 29.93 23.21 -2.59
CA PRO A 581 31.24 23.84 -2.84
C PRO A 581 31.21 24.97 -3.88
N LEU A 582 30.22 24.95 -4.79
CA LEU A 582 30.06 25.95 -5.85
C LEU A 582 29.16 27.13 -5.44
N ARG A 583 28.62 27.11 -4.21
CA ARG A 583 27.75 28.15 -3.67
C ARG A 583 28.58 29.15 -2.84
N GLY A 584 28.38 30.44 -3.11
CA GLY A 584 28.86 31.58 -2.32
C GLY A 584 27.71 32.26 -1.55
N PRO A 585 27.97 33.42 -0.91
CA PRO A 585 26.96 34.14 -0.13
C PRO A 585 25.71 34.55 -0.92
N ASN A 586 25.84 34.69 -2.25
CA ASN A 586 24.79 35.14 -3.15
C ASN A 586 24.20 34.02 -4.03
N GLY A 587 24.38 32.74 -3.66
CA GLY A 587 23.98 31.59 -4.49
C GLY A 587 25.15 31.01 -5.28
N LEU A 588 24.91 30.44 -6.46
CA LEU A 588 25.98 29.84 -7.28
C LEU A 588 27.01 30.90 -7.70
N ASP A 589 28.29 30.62 -7.45
CA ASP A 589 29.38 31.55 -7.72
C ASP A 589 29.96 31.29 -9.12
N LEU A 590 29.84 32.29 -10.01
CA LEU A 590 30.31 32.20 -11.39
C LEU A 590 31.83 31.97 -11.49
N SER A 591 32.62 32.49 -10.55
CA SER A 591 34.07 32.28 -10.54
C SER A 591 34.41 30.82 -10.23
N ARG A 592 33.70 30.21 -9.27
CA ARG A 592 33.84 28.79 -8.91
C ARG A 592 33.33 27.88 -10.01
N LEU A 593 32.19 28.20 -10.64
CA LEU A 593 31.69 27.46 -11.80
C LEU A 593 32.70 27.45 -12.96
N LYS A 594 33.51 28.52 -13.10
CA LYS A 594 34.54 28.59 -14.14
C LYS A 594 35.80 27.79 -13.86
N LYS A 595 36.19 27.62 -12.59
CA LYS A 595 37.54 27.16 -12.23
C LYS A 595 37.59 25.96 -11.29
N ASP A 596 36.54 25.73 -10.51
CA ASP A 596 36.61 24.88 -9.33
C ASP A 596 35.71 23.63 -9.44
N ILE A 597 35.04 23.44 -10.58
CA ILE A 597 34.27 22.21 -10.84
C ILE A 597 35.21 21.01 -10.88
N GLN A 598 34.88 20.00 -10.07
CA GLN A 598 35.67 18.79 -9.94
C GLN A 598 35.07 17.63 -10.75
N PRO A 599 35.90 16.73 -11.31
CA PRO A 599 35.41 15.57 -12.06
C PRO A 599 34.45 14.66 -11.28
N TRP A 600 34.58 14.57 -9.96
CA TRP A 600 33.67 13.77 -9.13
C TRP A 600 32.27 14.41 -9.03
N GLN A 601 32.16 15.75 -9.07
CA GLN A 601 30.87 16.45 -9.11
C GLN A 601 30.16 16.18 -10.44
N GLU A 602 30.92 16.17 -11.55
CA GLU A 602 30.39 15.85 -12.88
C GLU A 602 29.89 14.41 -12.97
N ARG A 603 30.64 13.44 -12.41
CA ARG A 603 30.19 12.04 -12.35
C ARG A 603 28.92 11.92 -11.52
N ARG A 604 28.90 12.54 -10.34
CA ARG A 604 27.74 12.51 -9.43
C ARG A 604 26.50 13.14 -10.06
N SER A 605 26.65 14.27 -10.76
CA SER A 605 25.53 14.92 -11.42
C SER A 605 25.03 14.12 -12.64
N ALA A 606 25.94 13.52 -13.41
CA ALA A 606 25.57 12.66 -14.52
C ALA A 606 24.82 11.40 -14.04
N GLU A 607 25.29 10.78 -12.95
CA GLU A 607 24.61 9.66 -12.30
C GLU A 607 23.22 10.05 -11.78
N TYR A 608 23.11 11.19 -11.08
CA TYR A 608 21.84 11.60 -10.48
C TYR A 608 20.82 12.08 -11.51
N MET A 609 21.25 12.69 -12.63
CA MET A 609 20.30 13.05 -13.69
C MET A 609 19.72 11.80 -14.40
N THR A 610 20.50 10.72 -14.52
CA THR A 610 20.03 9.47 -15.17
C THR A 610 19.26 8.55 -14.22
N HIS A 611 19.34 8.79 -12.91
CA HIS A 611 18.60 8.05 -11.88
C HIS A 611 17.49 8.90 -11.23
N ALA A 612 16.96 9.87 -11.96
CA ALA A 612 15.80 10.65 -11.51
C ALA A 612 14.65 9.71 -11.06
N PRO A 613 13.91 10.03 -9.98
CA PRO A 613 12.90 9.14 -9.39
C PRO A 613 11.60 9.06 -10.21
N LEU A 614 11.72 8.72 -11.49
CA LEU A 614 10.68 8.58 -12.49
C LEU A 614 10.72 7.15 -13.04
N GLY A 615 9.58 6.49 -13.08
CA GLY A 615 9.43 5.18 -13.67
C GLY A 615 7.98 4.71 -13.61
N SER A 616 7.67 3.69 -14.39
CA SER A 616 6.33 3.10 -14.46
C SER A 616 6.08 2.07 -13.34
N LEU A 617 4.82 1.69 -13.14
CA LEU A 617 4.43 0.69 -12.14
C LEU A 617 5.06 -0.69 -12.40
N ASN A 618 5.30 -1.05 -13.68
CA ASN A 618 6.02 -2.27 -14.06
C ASN A 618 7.55 -2.10 -14.06
N SER A 619 8.05 -1.06 -13.40
CA SER A 619 9.47 -0.75 -13.19
C SER A 619 10.29 -0.38 -14.42
N VAL A 620 9.67 0.21 -15.44
CA VAL A 620 10.41 0.82 -16.56
C VAL A 620 10.87 2.22 -16.13
N GLY A 621 12.18 2.41 -15.98
CA GLY A 621 12.78 3.66 -15.56
C GLY A 621 12.76 4.72 -16.65
N GLY A 622 12.58 5.97 -16.26
CA GLY A 622 12.53 7.12 -17.17
C GLY A 622 11.15 7.76 -17.26
N VAL A 623 10.95 8.55 -18.31
CA VAL A 623 9.69 9.27 -18.55
C VAL A 623 8.59 8.32 -19.01
N ALA A 624 7.32 8.75 -18.96
CA ALA A 624 6.19 7.92 -19.35
C ALA A 624 6.21 7.45 -20.83
N THR A 625 6.97 8.14 -21.68
CA THR A 625 7.15 7.81 -23.10
C THR A 625 8.42 7.01 -23.38
N GLU A 626 9.16 6.62 -22.33
CA GLU A 626 10.39 5.85 -22.48
C GLU A 626 10.06 4.43 -22.94
N ILE A 627 10.91 3.88 -23.81
CA ILE A 627 10.79 2.48 -24.24
C ILE A 627 11.21 1.53 -23.12
N ASN A 628 10.75 0.28 -23.17
CA ASN A 628 11.19 -0.75 -22.23
C ASN A 628 12.68 -1.04 -22.41
N ALA A 629 13.52 -0.51 -21.53
CA ALA A 629 14.97 -0.69 -21.57
C ALA A 629 15.61 -0.81 -20.17
N VAL A 630 15.30 0.14 -19.28
CA VAL A 630 15.91 0.21 -17.95
C VAL A 630 14.91 -0.27 -16.90
N ASN A 631 15.28 -1.27 -16.09
CA ASN A 631 14.48 -1.71 -14.95
C ASN A 631 14.85 -0.87 -13.71
N TYR A 632 14.10 0.21 -13.45
CA TYR A 632 14.39 1.12 -12.35
C TYR A 632 13.15 1.89 -11.89
N VAL A 633 12.91 1.88 -10.58
CA VAL A 633 12.07 2.85 -9.87
C VAL A 633 12.78 3.15 -8.56
N SER A 634 12.98 4.44 -8.28
CA SER A 634 13.69 4.87 -7.07
C SER A 634 13.02 4.33 -5.79
N PRO A 635 13.80 3.88 -4.79
CA PRO A 635 13.30 3.58 -3.44
C PRO A 635 12.51 4.74 -2.83
N ARG A 636 12.85 6.00 -3.17
CA ARG A 636 12.11 7.18 -2.70
C ARG A 636 10.67 7.19 -3.22
N SER A 637 10.45 6.79 -4.48
CA SER A 637 9.11 6.70 -5.06
C SER A 637 8.30 5.60 -4.40
N TRP A 638 8.89 4.41 -4.19
CA TRP A 638 8.24 3.31 -3.48
C TRP A 638 7.86 3.68 -2.04
N LEU A 639 8.81 4.24 -1.28
CA LEU A 639 8.59 4.63 0.11
C LEU A 639 7.59 5.78 0.22
N SER A 640 7.71 6.83 -0.60
CA SER A 640 6.81 7.98 -0.55
C SER A 640 5.37 7.59 -0.88
N THR A 641 5.16 6.86 -1.98
CA THR A 641 3.81 6.45 -2.41
C THR A 641 3.15 5.49 -1.43
N SER A 642 3.87 4.47 -0.95
CA SER A 642 3.36 3.53 0.06
C SER A 642 2.95 4.23 1.35
N HIS A 643 3.80 5.09 1.90
CA HIS A 643 3.52 5.80 3.16
C HIS A 643 2.39 6.82 3.01
N PHE A 644 2.24 7.44 1.84
CA PHE A 644 1.08 8.30 1.55
C PHE A 644 -0.24 7.50 1.58
N VAL A 645 -0.28 6.35 0.90
CA VAL A 645 -1.46 5.47 0.87
C VAL A 645 -1.81 4.96 2.27
N LEU A 646 -0.82 4.51 3.03
CA LEU A 646 -1.00 4.10 4.43
C LEU A 646 -1.50 5.26 5.29
N GLY A 647 -0.89 6.44 5.18
CA GLY A 647 -1.28 7.64 5.91
C GLY A 647 -2.73 8.06 5.63
N PHE A 648 -3.16 7.96 4.37
CA PHE A 648 -4.54 8.23 3.94
C PHE A 648 -5.53 7.22 4.53
N PHE A 649 -5.29 5.92 4.40
CA PHE A 649 -6.23 4.92 4.94
C PHE A 649 -6.28 4.93 6.47
N LEU A 650 -5.18 5.27 7.15
CA LEU A 650 -5.18 5.49 8.59
C LEU A 650 -6.01 6.72 8.97
N PHE A 651 -6.02 7.78 8.15
CA PHE A 651 -6.91 8.94 8.34
C PHE A 651 -8.38 8.55 8.18
N VAL A 652 -8.72 7.77 7.15
CA VAL A 652 -10.08 7.23 6.96
C VAL A 652 -10.48 6.36 8.16
N GLY A 653 -9.58 5.49 8.63
CA GLY A 653 -9.78 4.68 9.83
C GLY A 653 -9.98 5.52 11.09
N HIS A 654 -9.24 6.63 11.22
CA HIS A 654 -9.45 7.59 12.31
C HIS A 654 -10.86 8.17 12.27
N LEU A 655 -11.32 8.67 11.13
CA LEU A 655 -12.68 9.24 10.99
C LEU A 655 -13.75 8.21 11.34
N TRP A 656 -13.60 6.98 10.84
CA TRP A 656 -14.50 5.87 11.12
C TRP A 656 -14.59 5.57 12.62
N HIS A 657 -13.45 5.27 13.26
CA HIS A 657 -13.44 4.86 14.67
C HIS A 657 -13.71 6.01 15.64
N ALA A 658 -13.30 7.24 15.34
CA ALA A 658 -13.62 8.40 16.18
C ALA A 658 -15.11 8.72 16.14
N GLY A 659 -15.73 8.68 14.95
CA GLY A 659 -17.17 8.84 14.77
C GLY A 659 -17.96 7.75 15.49
N ARG A 660 -17.58 6.48 15.27
CA ARG A 660 -18.23 5.34 15.92
C ARG A 660 -18.05 5.35 17.45
N ALA A 661 -16.86 5.65 17.96
CA ALA A 661 -16.62 5.74 19.40
C ALA A 661 -17.47 6.84 20.06
N ARG A 662 -17.65 7.98 19.39
CA ARG A 662 -18.52 9.06 19.88
C ARG A 662 -19.99 8.66 19.87
N ALA A 663 -20.47 8.05 18.78
CA ALA A 663 -21.85 7.56 18.69
C ALA A 663 -22.13 6.47 19.74
N ALA A 664 -21.19 5.55 19.96
CA ALA A 664 -21.30 4.49 20.95
C ALA A 664 -21.26 5.01 22.39
N ALA A 665 -20.44 6.03 22.66
CA ALA A 665 -20.43 6.69 23.96
C ALA A 665 -21.74 7.45 24.25
N ALA A 666 -22.41 7.93 23.20
CA ALA A 666 -23.70 8.62 23.30
C ALA A 666 -24.92 7.68 23.18
N GLY A 667 -24.72 6.40 22.81
CA GLY A 667 -25.73 5.35 22.87
C GLY A 667 -26.64 5.21 21.64
N PHE A 668 -26.23 5.70 20.48
CA PHE A 668 -27.04 5.64 19.24
C PHE A 668 -26.29 5.03 18.04
N GLU A 669 -25.20 4.30 18.28
CA GLU A 669 -24.38 3.68 17.23
C GLU A 669 -25.09 2.58 16.44
N LYS A 670 -26.22 2.07 16.96
CA LYS A 670 -27.03 1.01 16.35
C LYS A 670 -28.24 1.52 15.57
N GLY A 671 -28.48 2.83 15.58
CA GLY A 671 -29.62 3.46 14.90
C GLY A 671 -30.33 4.48 15.78
N ILE A 672 -31.33 5.13 15.18
CA ILE A 672 -32.20 6.10 15.85
C ILE A 672 -33.28 5.32 16.61
N ASP A 673 -33.55 5.72 17.85
CA ASP A 673 -34.70 5.23 18.61
C ASP A 673 -35.99 5.72 17.95
N ARG A 674 -36.86 4.78 17.57
CA ARG A 674 -38.13 5.09 16.89
C ARG A 674 -39.11 5.83 17.79
N ASP A 675 -39.00 5.65 19.10
CA ASP A 675 -39.89 6.28 20.07
C ASP A 675 -39.37 7.67 20.48
N PHE A 676 -38.08 7.93 20.27
CA PHE A 676 -37.40 9.16 20.69
C PHE A 676 -36.51 9.73 19.57
N GLU A 677 -37.06 9.92 18.38
CA GLU A 677 -36.34 10.55 17.27
C GLU A 677 -36.04 12.03 17.60
N PRO A 678 -34.77 12.44 17.78
CA PRO A 678 -34.45 13.79 18.28
C PRO A 678 -34.93 14.91 17.36
N VAL A 679 -34.96 14.65 16.05
CA VAL A 679 -35.40 15.62 15.02
C VAL A 679 -36.88 15.98 15.21
N LEU A 680 -37.73 15.05 15.66
CA LEU A 680 -39.15 15.31 15.91
C LEU A 680 -39.38 16.22 17.12
N SER A 681 -38.40 16.33 18.02
CA SER A 681 -38.44 17.24 19.17
C SER A 681 -37.88 18.64 18.85
N MET A 682 -37.29 18.84 17.67
CA MET A 682 -36.75 20.13 17.25
C MET A 682 -37.83 21.02 16.64
N THR A 683 -37.69 22.33 16.81
CA THR A 683 -38.56 23.29 16.11
C THR A 683 -38.39 23.14 14.59
N PRO A 684 -39.47 23.06 13.81
CA PRO A 684 -39.40 23.11 12.36
C PRO A 684 -38.65 24.35 11.88
N LEU A 685 -37.91 24.21 10.77
CA LEU A 685 -37.10 25.31 10.24
C LEU A 685 -37.90 26.34 9.42
N ASN A 686 -39.20 26.12 9.20
CA ASN A 686 -40.07 26.93 8.33
C ASN A 686 -41.14 27.69 9.10
#